data_AF-W7T5S8-F1
#
_entry.id   AF-W7T5S8-F1
#
_cell.length_a   1.000
_cell.length_b   1.000
_cell.length_c   1.000
_cell.angle_alpha   90.00
_cell.angle_beta   90.00
_cell.angle_gamma   90.00
#
_symmetry.space_group_name_H-M   'P 1'
#
loop_
_entity.id
_entity.type
_entity.pdbx_description
1 polymer ?
#
loop_
_entity_poly.entity_id
_entity_poly.type
_entity_poly.pdbx_seq_one_letter_code
_entity_poly.pdbx_strand_id
1 'polypeptide(L)'
;MLVLTFLFAIFKPRMRYENSKQASHTHHTRHYLSTCARMPCSGELLRPQDTRARRKRRALCFLPGVLASILLVFSVTTTPAAGLILPPIDAATGPEVALVLLHGANVSPEAYLPLCRTLQTVIQTDVRLWIGLPDVNLNVPIYLDGAMNDLKSNFTARGLPVDAPRFLAGHSLGGVRAQSYAQEHAEDWVGGILMASVLLREYDNMTYPVPTLTVGGEKDGNMRVSRVAQASHVYRMQAEKTEDFPVVVVPGANHMSFASGQPPLPVALADLTAEISEDDGHESIAQVMAAFMRARLRQELRRAGDREDRGSSGDVRFQEDSVMTAALETTAQLVDPLIKAMLLEGSWHFQPPCNSDRPSPHCPFYPAWPPQPEDREPSTETNCVCGCLWVMDVAQAHVGDLEGYATYVVRDAFHDVRDTEPYHHAHLWNGCTTGALLDGSCVLNITTVSELIFDPLDALDAGFAPVTAAEIRAKMKSRQSIYQETVDPEAALADTDKFDFCAEINAKAFAWAHAQAPPRTKERFDRLGVQPVFDPDIRRRVQIGPIWINSPLRLHEQYDRLKEQYFWHIQSPTLVTDVTANIYPDSAGYHYCKLLSPARALEWIYVDGLRRYDRASGVVGRGEEGTGGMTAEEETGDQLARGKPVNSERAGKGGRGWDQNNQEGPYQTASLRERL
;
A
#
# COMPACT_ATOMS: atom_id res chain seq x y z
N MET A 1 5.13 -14.51 -19.72
CA MET A 1 3.88 -13.80 -20.06
C MET A 1 2.66 -14.71 -20.25
N LEU A 2 2.77 -15.90 -20.86
CA LEU A 2 1.61 -16.81 -21.06
C LEU A 2 1.12 -17.55 -19.79
N VAL A 3 1.90 -17.57 -18.71
CA VAL A 3 1.49 -18.18 -17.41
C VAL A 3 0.63 -17.23 -16.58
N LEU A 4 0.78 -15.91 -16.75
CA LEU A 4 -0.04 -14.90 -16.06
C LEU A 4 -1.48 -14.85 -16.58
N THR A 5 -1.70 -15.21 -17.86
CA THR A 5 -3.04 -15.21 -18.46
C THR A 5 -3.88 -16.42 -18.02
N PHE A 6 -3.25 -17.52 -17.57
CA PHE A 6 -3.94 -18.75 -17.16
C PHE A 6 -4.53 -18.67 -15.74
N LEU A 7 -3.97 -17.83 -14.87
CA LEU A 7 -4.51 -17.57 -13.52
C LEU A 7 -5.86 -16.81 -13.56
N PHE A 8 -6.13 -16.04 -14.62
CA PHE A 8 -7.39 -15.31 -14.79
C PHE A 8 -8.60 -16.18 -15.16
N ALA A 9 -8.39 -17.40 -15.67
CA ALA A 9 -9.48 -18.22 -16.21
C ALA A 9 -10.07 -19.22 -15.20
N ILE A 10 -9.35 -19.55 -14.12
CA ILE A 10 -9.74 -20.60 -13.16
C ILE A 10 -10.46 -20.02 -11.93
N PHE A 11 -10.25 -18.75 -11.60
CA PHE A 11 -11.01 -18.03 -10.57
C PHE A 11 -12.02 -17.07 -11.20
N LYS A 12 -13.17 -17.61 -11.62
CA LYS A 12 -14.42 -16.84 -11.62
C LYS A 12 -15.18 -17.18 -10.34
N PRO A 13 -15.08 -16.39 -9.26
CA PRO A 13 -16.17 -16.33 -8.31
C PRO A 13 -17.37 -15.71 -9.03
N ARG A 14 -18.56 -16.27 -8.82
CA ARG A 14 -19.81 -15.54 -9.05
C ARG A 14 -19.84 -14.36 -8.08
N MET A 15 -19.20 -13.25 -8.43
CA MET A 15 -19.49 -11.96 -7.81
C MET A 15 -20.88 -11.54 -8.30
N ARG A 16 -21.87 -11.62 -7.41
CA ARG A 16 -23.03 -10.75 -7.50
C ARG A 16 -22.51 -9.34 -7.24
N TYR A 17 -22.55 -8.49 -8.27
CA TYR A 17 -22.58 -7.05 -8.08
C TYR A 17 -23.90 -6.71 -7.38
N GLU A 18 -23.87 -6.58 -6.06
CA GLU A 18 -24.89 -5.82 -5.35
C GLU A 18 -24.40 -4.38 -5.26
N ASN A 19 -24.95 -3.54 -6.14
CA ASN A 19 -24.96 -2.10 -5.96
C ASN A 19 -25.69 -1.81 -4.64
N SER A 20 -24.97 -1.35 -3.62
CA SER A 20 -25.59 -0.77 -2.43
C SER A 20 -26.14 0.61 -2.77
N LYS A 21 -27.30 0.64 -3.45
CA LYS A 21 -28.23 1.75 -3.30
C LYS A 21 -28.87 1.58 -1.92
N GLN A 22 -28.49 2.42 -0.96
CA GLN A 22 -29.24 2.58 0.29
C GLN A 22 -30.64 3.08 -0.05
N ALA A 23 -31.60 2.16 -0.02
CA ALA A 23 -33.03 2.48 0.04
C ALA A 23 -33.44 2.48 1.51
N SER A 24 -33.83 3.66 1.99
CA SER A 24 -34.50 3.88 3.27
C SER A 24 -35.81 3.09 3.33
N HIS A 25 -35.98 2.24 4.35
CA HIS A 25 -37.28 1.72 4.75
C HIS A 25 -37.62 2.19 6.16
N THR A 26 -38.57 3.12 6.23
CA THR A 26 -39.33 3.49 7.43
C THR A 26 -40.65 2.73 7.45
N HIS A 27 -40.99 2.09 8.58
CA HIS A 27 -42.37 1.79 8.95
C HIS A 27 -42.51 1.87 10.48
N HIS A 28 -43.32 2.82 11.00
CA HIS A 28 -44.66 2.53 11.51
C HIS A 28 -45.37 3.75 12.18
N THR A 29 -46.59 4.07 11.66
CA THR A 29 -47.87 4.48 12.35
C THR A 29 -47.90 5.72 13.28
N ARG A 30 -48.95 6.56 13.40
CA ARG A 30 -50.41 6.51 13.13
C ARG A 30 -51.03 7.93 13.32
N HIS A 31 -52.18 8.15 12.65
CA HIS A 31 -53.33 9.07 12.93
C HIS A 31 -53.17 10.61 12.96
N TYR A 32 -53.88 11.33 12.06
CA TYR A 32 -55.11 12.11 12.35
C TYR A 32 -55.80 12.63 11.06
N LEU A 33 -57.02 13.13 11.23
CA LEU A 33 -58.17 13.23 10.33
C LEU A 33 -58.20 14.34 9.25
N SER A 34 -58.94 14.00 8.16
CA SER A 34 -59.92 14.78 7.38
C SER A 34 -59.57 16.13 6.74
N THR A 35 -59.79 16.27 5.42
CA THR A 35 -60.99 16.95 4.86
C THR A 35 -61.11 16.79 3.34
N CYS A 36 -62.36 16.77 2.88
CA CYS A 36 -62.86 16.58 1.52
C CYS A 36 -62.49 17.70 0.52
N ALA A 37 -62.40 17.38 -0.78
CA ALA A 37 -63.36 17.87 -1.80
C ALA A 37 -63.01 17.46 -3.26
N ARG A 38 -64.01 16.83 -3.91
CA ARG A 38 -64.55 17.07 -5.27
C ARG A 38 -63.74 16.69 -6.54
N MET A 39 -64.16 15.53 -7.06
CA MET A 39 -64.77 15.27 -8.39
C MET A 39 -63.94 15.29 -9.70
N PRO A 40 -64.39 14.52 -10.73
CA PRO A 40 -63.53 13.88 -11.73
C PRO A 40 -63.78 14.36 -13.16
N CYS A 41 -62.86 14.04 -14.08
CA CYS A 41 -63.20 13.87 -15.51
C CYS A 41 -62.40 12.74 -16.15
N SER A 42 -63.17 11.98 -16.91
CA SER A 42 -62.92 10.79 -17.72
C SER A 42 -62.04 11.02 -18.95
N GLY A 43 -61.38 9.96 -19.41
CA GLY A 43 -60.77 9.88 -20.75
C GLY A 43 -60.15 8.50 -21.02
N GLU A 44 -60.93 7.63 -21.65
CA GLU A 44 -60.55 6.30 -22.18
C GLU A 44 -59.61 6.37 -23.41
N LEU A 45 -59.13 5.17 -23.83
CA LEU A 45 -58.60 4.75 -25.15
C LEU A 45 -57.10 5.07 -25.39
N LEU A 46 -56.17 4.14 -25.66
CA LEU A 46 -56.20 2.82 -26.34
C LEU A 46 -54.99 1.93 -25.92
N ARG A 47 -55.24 0.64 -25.71
CA ARG A 47 -54.30 -0.50 -25.96
C ARG A 47 -54.31 -0.81 -27.50
N PRO A 48 -53.42 -1.65 -28.13
CA PRO A 48 -52.83 -2.88 -27.57
C PRO A 48 -51.47 -3.43 -28.14
N GLN A 49 -51.03 -4.54 -27.51
CA GLN A 49 -50.41 -5.76 -28.08
C GLN A 49 -48.92 -5.85 -28.48
N ASP A 50 -48.12 -6.41 -27.56
CA ASP A 50 -47.64 -7.81 -27.54
C ASP A 50 -47.39 -8.54 -28.88
N THR A 51 -46.15 -8.96 -29.16
CA THR A 51 -45.87 -10.20 -29.91
C THR A 51 -44.62 -10.94 -29.39
N ARG A 52 -44.80 -12.25 -29.22
CA ARG A 52 -43.85 -13.28 -28.77
C ARG A 52 -43.07 -13.92 -29.93
N ALA A 53 -41.88 -14.44 -29.58
CA ALA A 53 -41.34 -15.79 -29.88
C ALA A 53 -40.69 -16.19 -31.25
N ARG A 54 -39.44 -16.70 -31.09
CA ARG A 54 -38.82 -17.96 -31.58
C ARG A 54 -38.77 -18.32 -33.09
N ARG A 55 -37.54 -18.59 -33.58
CA ARG A 55 -37.05 -19.84 -34.27
C ARG A 55 -35.57 -19.65 -34.69
N LYS A 56 -34.57 -20.35 -34.13
CA LYS A 56 -33.99 -21.69 -34.42
C LYS A 56 -33.45 -21.96 -35.86
N ARG A 57 -32.10 -21.97 -35.95
CA ARG A 57 -31.15 -23.04 -36.40
C ARG A 57 -30.90 -23.39 -37.90
N ARG A 58 -29.59 -23.65 -38.14
CA ARG A 58 -28.85 -24.53 -39.12
C ARG A 58 -28.19 -23.78 -40.32
N ALA A 59 -26.96 -24.05 -40.76
CA ALA A 59 -25.96 -25.10 -40.47
C ALA A 59 -24.57 -24.85 -41.15
N LEU A 60 -23.48 -25.39 -40.53
CA LEU A 60 -22.27 -26.10 -41.05
C LEU A 60 -21.39 -25.45 -42.17
N CYS A 61 -20.06 -25.61 -42.33
CA CYS A 61 -19.01 -26.53 -41.86
C CYS A 61 -17.59 -26.05 -42.29
N PHE A 62 -16.52 -26.77 -41.87
CA PHE A 62 -15.05 -26.70 -42.14
C PHE A 62 -14.24 -25.89 -41.09
N LEU A 63 -13.20 -26.41 -40.40
CA LEU A 63 -12.33 -27.60 -40.53
C LEU A 63 -11.69 -27.91 -39.14
N PRO A 64 -11.45 -29.18 -38.74
CA PRO A 64 -10.89 -29.57 -37.44
C PRO A 64 -9.40 -29.95 -37.51
N GLY A 65 -8.61 -29.57 -36.50
CA GLY A 65 -7.24 -30.08 -36.30
C GLY A 65 -6.46 -29.24 -35.28
N VAL A 66 -5.79 -29.91 -34.33
CA VAL A 66 -4.91 -29.35 -33.27
C VAL A 66 -5.57 -28.97 -31.93
N LEU A 67 -6.48 -29.80 -31.43
CA LEU A 67 -6.91 -29.76 -30.02
C LEU A 67 -6.88 -31.19 -29.43
N ALA A 68 -5.68 -31.79 -29.41
CA ALA A 68 -5.46 -33.10 -28.80
C ALA A 68 -4.04 -33.30 -28.25
N SER A 69 -3.28 -32.23 -27.99
CA SER A 69 -1.95 -32.35 -27.39
C SER A 69 -1.67 -31.13 -26.53
N ILE A 70 -1.12 -31.34 -25.33
CA ILE A 70 -0.93 -30.37 -24.23
C ILE A 70 -2.15 -30.22 -23.30
N LEU A 71 -2.73 -31.36 -22.93
CA LEU A 71 -3.39 -31.55 -21.62
C LEU A 71 -2.72 -32.76 -20.96
N LEU A 72 -1.39 -32.76 -20.93
CA LEU A 72 -0.61 -33.57 -20.00
C LEU A 72 -0.41 -32.69 -18.76
N VAL A 73 -1.50 -32.49 -18.03
CA VAL A 73 -1.41 -32.22 -16.59
C VAL A 73 -0.70 -33.45 -16.05
N PHE A 74 0.53 -33.28 -15.58
CA PHE A 74 1.11 -34.21 -14.64
C PHE A 74 0.22 -34.17 -13.39
N SER A 75 -0.88 -34.92 -13.43
CA SER A 75 -1.54 -35.43 -12.25
C SER A 75 -0.60 -36.50 -11.71
N VAL A 76 0.54 -36.07 -11.18
CA VAL A 76 1.22 -36.90 -10.19
C VAL A 76 0.29 -36.83 -9.00
N THR A 77 -0.52 -37.87 -8.84
CA THR A 77 -1.09 -38.22 -7.55
C THR A 77 0.09 -38.58 -6.65
N THR A 78 0.82 -37.58 -6.18
CA THR A 78 1.71 -37.74 -5.05
C THR A 78 0.78 -38.04 -3.89
N THR A 79 0.77 -39.27 -3.42
CA THR A 79 0.39 -39.54 -2.03
C THR A 79 1.16 -38.52 -1.19
N PRO A 80 0.51 -37.68 -0.36
CA PRO A 80 1.22 -36.74 0.47
C PRO A 80 2.31 -37.51 1.19
N ALA A 81 3.56 -37.10 1.04
CA ALA A 81 4.64 -37.69 1.82
C ALA A 81 4.28 -37.46 3.29
N ALA A 82 4.52 -38.47 4.14
CA ALA A 82 4.30 -38.30 5.57
C ALA A 82 5.09 -37.07 6.04
N GLY A 83 4.40 -36.07 6.59
CA GLY A 83 5.03 -34.84 7.07
C GLY A 83 6.18 -35.12 8.04
N LEU A 84 7.16 -34.22 8.09
CA LEU A 84 8.29 -34.35 9.00
C LEU A 84 7.84 -34.06 10.43
N ILE A 85 8.35 -34.82 11.39
CA ILE A 85 8.15 -34.56 12.82
C ILE A 85 9.50 -34.55 13.51
N LEU A 86 9.81 -33.43 14.16
CA LEU A 86 10.92 -33.26 15.08
C LEU A 86 10.42 -33.47 16.52
N PRO A 87 10.90 -34.51 17.23
CA PRO A 87 10.63 -34.64 18.66
C PRO A 87 11.42 -33.58 19.44
N PRO A 88 11.03 -33.28 20.70
CA PRO A 88 11.81 -32.42 21.59
C PRO A 88 13.24 -32.93 21.72
N ILE A 89 14.18 -32.01 21.86
CA ILE A 89 15.55 -32.38 22.17
C ILE A 89 15.64 -33.01 23.57
N ASP A 90 16.52 -33.99 23.75
CA ASP A 90 16.56 -34.81 24.97
C ASP A 90 16.77 -34.00 26.24
N ALA A 91 17.54 -32.90 26.15
CA ALA A 91 17.83 -32.00 27.27
C ALA A 91 16.67 -31.04 27.62
N ALA A 92 15.59 -31.02 26.83
CA ALA A 92 14.50 -30.07 27.03
C ALA A 92 13.66 -30.39 28.28
N THR A 93 13.29 -29.34 29.01
CA THR A 93 12.46 -29.38 30.22
C THR A 93 11.17 -28.60 30.02
N GLY A 94 10.17 -28.81 30.88
CA GLY A 94 8.88 -28.12 30.83
C GLY A 94 7.75 -28.91 30.15
N PRO A 95 6.58 -28.28 29.92
CA PRO A 95 5.43 -28.94 29.30
C PRO A 95 5.70 -29.37 27.85
N GLU A 96 5.00 -30.43 27.44
CA GLU A 96 4.93 -30.87 26.05
C GLU A 96 4.07 -29.90 25.24
N VAL A 97 4.63 -29.34 24.17
CA VAL A 97 3.97 -28.35 23.30
C VAL A 97 4.24 -28.72 21.85
N ALA A 98 3.27 -28.48 20.97
CA ALA A 98 3.45 -28.69 19.53
C ALA A 98 3.43 -27.38 18.74
N LEU A 99 4.27 -27.31 17.71
CA LEU A 99 4.24 -26.32 16.65
C LEU A 99 3.98 -27.04 15.33
N VAL A 100 2.96 -26.64 14.59
CA VAL A 100 2.78 -27.05 13.19
C VAL A 100 3.23 -25.90 12.30
N LEU A 101 4.15 -26.15 11.37
CA LEU A 101 4.66 -25.12 10.46
C LEU A 101 4.35 -25.44 9.01
N LEU A 102 3.52 -24.61 8.37
CA LEU A 102 3.21 -24.70 6.95
C LEU A 102 4.28 -23.98 6.12
N HIS A 103 4.87 -24.70 5.17
CA HIS A 103 5.95 -24.20 4.32
C HIS A 103 5.49 -23.13 3.32
N GLY A 104 6.44 -22.43 2.68
CA GLY A 104 6.16 -21.51 1.59
C GLY A 104 5.83 -22.22 0.28
N ALA A 105 5.28 -21.48 -0.69
CA ALA A 105 5.01 -22.01 -2.03
C ALA A 105 6.32 -22.47 -2.69
N ASN A 106 6.37 -23.72 -3.14
CA ASN A 106 7.55 -24.33 -3.78
C ASN A 106 8.82 -24.34 -2.92
N VAL A 107 8.68 -24.29 -1.58
CA VAL A 107 9.77 -24.49 -0.62
C VAL A 107 9.49 -25.81 0.10
N SER A 108 10.46 -26.73 0.17
CA SER A 108 10.21 -28.03 0.81
C SER A 108 10.19 -27.90 2.34
N PRO A 109 9.46 -28.79 3.04
CA PRO A 109 9.48 -28.87 4.51
C PRO A 109 10.88 -28.93 5.12
N GLU A 110 11.82 -29.62 4.47
CA GLU A 110 13.20 -29.79 4.95
C GLU A 110 13.97 -28.46 5.06
N ALA A 111 13.63 -27.48 4.22
CA ALA A 111 14.25 -26.16 4.25
C ALA A 111 14.04 -25.43 5.59
N TYR A 112 13.02 -25.80 6.35
CA TYR A 112 12.72 -25.19 7.65
C TYR A 112 13.43 -25.88 8.82
N LEU A 113 14.05 -27.04 8.60
CA LEU A 113 14.70 -27.80 9.69
C LEU A 113 15.75 -26.99 10.46
N PRO A 114 16.60 -26.15 9.82
CA PRO A 114 17.55 -25.33 10.56
C PRO A 114 16.88 -24.35 11.52
N LEU A 115 15.93 -23.54 11.05
CA LEU A 115 15.13 -22.65 11.91
C LEU A 115 14.42 -23.42 13.04
N CYS A 116 13.79 -24.56 12.72
CA CYS A 116 13.09 -25.37 13.70
C CYS A 116 14.01 -25.90 14.80
N ARG A 117 15.23 -26.34 14.45
CA ARG A 117 16.23 -26.81 15.42
C ARG A 117 16.77 -25.67 16.28
N THR A 118 16.98 -24.49 15.69
CA THR A 118 17.34 -23.29 16.43
C THR A 118 16.25 -22.92 17.44
N LEU A 119 14.99 -22.93 17.03
CA LEU A 119 13.85 -22.72 17.93
C LEU A 119 13.80 -23.73 19.07
N GLN A 120 13.96 -25.04 18.79
CA GLN A 120 14.02 -26.05 19.84
C GLN A 120 15.14 -25.77 20.85
N THR A 121 16.31 -25.31 20.37
CA THR A 121 17.45 -24.96 21.21
C THR A 121 17.17 -23.74 22.09
N VAL A 122 16.56 -22.69 21.53
CA VAL A 122 16.24 -21.45 22.26
C VAL A 122 15.17 -21.66 23.35
N ILE A 123 14.21 -22.55 23.11
CA ILE A 123 13.06 -22.76 24.00
C ILE A 123 13.26 -23.89 25.04
N GLN A 124 14.32 -24.69 24.90
CA GLN A 124 14.51 -25.96 25.60
C GLN A 124 14.47 -25.91 27.13
N THR A 125 14.78 -24.77 27.73
CA THR A 125 14.82 -24.62 29.19
C THR A 125 13.43 -24.64 29.81
N ASP A 126 12.39 -24.35 29.03
CA ASP A 126 11.04 -24.13 29.54
C ASP A 126 9.97 -24.92 28.78
N VAL A 127 10.28 -25.46 27.60
CA VAL A 127 9.32 -26.17 26.76
C VAL A 127 9.95 -27.39 26.09
N ARG A 128 9.23 -28.52 26.13
CA ARG A 128 9.52 -29.70 25.31
C ARG A 128 8.75 -29.58 24.00
N LEU A 129 9.41 -28.97 23.00
CA LEU A 129 8.77 -28.58 21.75
C LEU A 129 8.84 -29.68 20.68
N TRP A 130 7.66 -30.17 20.29
CA TRP A 130 7.44 -30.98 19.08
C TRP A 130 7.20 -30.06 17.89
N ILE A 131 7.80 -30.36 16.74
CA ILE A 131 7.57 -29.58 15.51
C ILE A 131 7.11 -30.52 14.39
N GLY A 132 6.00 -30.16 13.76
CA GLY A 132 5.42 -30.89 12.63
C GLY A 132 5.43 -30.03 11.37
N LEU A 133 5.93 -30.58 10.29
CA LEU A 133 6.03 -29.93 8.98
C LEU A 133 5.27 -30.78 7.97
N PRO A 134 3.96 -30.55 7.78
CA PRO A 134 3.19 -31.29 6.80
C PRO A 134 3.69 -30.95 5.38
N ASP A 135 3.87 -31.97 4.54
CA ASP A 135 4.17 -31.79 3.11
C ASP A 135 2.84 -31.63 2.36
N VAL A 136 2.45 -30.39 2.10
CA VAL A 136 1.15 -30.06 1.54
C VAL A 136 1.27 -29.18 0.31
N ASN A 137 0.55 -29.56 -0.75
CA ASN A 137 0.39 -28.65 -1.88
C ASN A 137 -0.59 -27.52 -1.52
N LEU A 138 -0.05 -26.40 -1.05
CA LEU A 138 -0.81 -25.23 -0.59
C LEU A 138 -1.64 -24.52 -1.69
N ASN A 139 -1.46 -24.91 -2.95
CA ASN A 139 -2.31 -24.48 -4.06
C ASN A 139 -3.65 -25.21 -4.10
N VAL A 140 -3.85 -26.26 -3.28
CA VAL A 140 -5.07 -27.07 -3.27
C VAL A 140 -5.63 -27.17 -1.84
N PRO A 141 -6.73 -26.44 -1.53
CA PRO A 141 -7.29 -26.37 -0.17
C PRO A 141 -7.72 -27.72 0.43
N ILE A 142 -8.16 -28.67 -0.41
CA ILE A 142 -8.77 -29.95 0.01
C ILE A 142 -7.79 -30.86 0.78
N TYR A 143 -6.48 -30.64 0.68
CA TYR A 143 -5.49 -31.53 1.29
C TYR A 143 -5.02 -31.10 2.69
N LEU A 144 -5.38 -29.90 3.17
CA LEU A 144 -4.86 -29.42 4.46
C LEU A 144 -5.49 -30.17 5.64
N ASP A 145 -6.81 -30.34 5.70
CA ASP A 145 -7.48 -31.05 6.81
C ASP A 145 -6.94 -32.47 7.00
N GLY A 146 -6.78 -33.21 5.90
CA GLY A 146 -6.24 -34.56 5.91
C GLY A 146 -4.82 -34.59 6.46
N ALA A 147 -3.94 -33.73 5.94
CA ALA A 147 -2.56 -33.64 6.40
C ALA A 147 -2.45 -33.21 7.87
N MET A 148 -3.30 -32.28 8.32
CA MET A 148 -3.34 -31.84 9.71
C MET A 148 -3.82 -32.95 10.66
N ASN A 149 -4.83 -33.73 10.24
CA ASN A 149 -5.31 -34.89 11.01
C ASN A 149 -4.27 -36.01 11.09
N ASP A 150 -3.61 -36.31 9.98
CA ASP A 150 -2.52 -37.29 9.93
C ASP A 150 -1.35 -36.86 10.82
N LEU A 151 -1.00 -35.57 10.80
CA LEU A 151 0.03 -35.00 11.66
C LEU A 151 -0.34 -35.09 13.15
N LYS A 152 -1.57 -34.73 13.52
CA LYS A 152 -2.10 -34.87 14.90
C LYS A 152 -2.05 -36.34 15.37
N SER A 153 -2.45 -37.28 14.51
CA SER A 153 -2.38 -38.72 14.78
C SER A 153 -0.93 -39.18 15.00
N ASN A 154 -0.01 -38.75 14.13
CA ASN A 154 1.40 -39.11 14.23
C ASN A 154 2.10 -38.50 15.46
N PHE A 155 1.73 -37.28 15.89
CA PHE A 155 2.19 -36.73 17.16
C PHE A 155 1.75 -37.59 18.35
N THR A 156 0.47 -37.95 18.38
CA THR A 156 -0.09 -38.78 19.45
C THR A 156 0.58 -40.16 19.50
N ALA A 157 0.78 -40.79 18.34
CA ALA A 157 1.46 -42.08 18.24
C ALA A 157 2.93 -42.04 18.72
N ARG A 158 3.56 -40.85 18.70
CA ARG A 158 4.93 -40.63 19.18
C ARG A 158 5.02 -40.14 20.63
N GLY A 159 3.88 -39.98 21.30
CA GLY A 159 3.83 -39.69 22.74
C GLY A 159 3.50 -38.24 23.11
N LEU A 160 3.16 -37.37 22.14
CA LEU A 160 2.58 -36.07 22.47
C LEU A 160 1.19 -36.26 23.13
N PRO A 161 0.91 -35.65 24.29
CA PRO A 161 -0.43 -35.67 24.88
C PRO A 161 -1.48 -35.06 23.93
N VAL A 162 -2.69 -35.64 23.92
CA VAL A 162 -3.79 -35.21 23.03
C VAL A 162 -4.23 -33.78 23.32
N ASP A 163 -4.11 -33.35 24.57
CA ASP A 163 -4.45 -32.03 25.11
C ASP A 163 -3.25 -31.08 25.21
N ALA A 164 -2.09 -31.46 24.68
CA ALA A 164 -0.92 -30.60 24.65
C ALA A 164 -1.21 -29.28 23.89
N PRO A 165 -0.83 -28.11 24.43
CA PRO A 165 -0.94 -26.84 23.74
C PRO A 165 -0.32 -26.86 22.34
N ARG A 166 -1.00 -26.27 21.36
CA ARG A 166 -0.55 -26.25 19.96
C ARG A 166 -0.48 -24.84 19.39
N PHE A 167 0.54 -24.61 18.58
CA PHE A 167 0.74 -23.40 17.80
C PHE A 167 0.70 -23.74 16.31
N LEU A 168 0.17 -22.82 15.51
CA LEU A 168 0.19 -22.92 14.06
C LEU A 168 1.03 -21.79 13.48
N ALA A 169 2.03 -22.16 12.69
CA ALA A 169 2.87 -21.23 11.97
C ALA A 169 2.75 -21.42 10.46
N GLY A 170 3.04 -20.38 9.71
CA GLY A 170 3.10 -20.46 8.26
C GLY A 170 4.04 -19.43 7.66
N HIS A 171 4.79 -19.85 6.64
CA HIS A 171 5.67 -18.97 5.88
C HIS A 171 5.03 -18.57 4.54
N SER A 172 5.02 -17.28 4.19
CA SER A 172 4.55 -16.81 2.87
C SER A 172 3.13 -17.32 2.57
N LEU A 173 2.90 -18.04 1.46
CA LEU A 173 1.62 -18.70 1.16
C LEU A 173 1.15 -19.66 2.27
N GLY A 174 2.08 -20.30 2.98
CA GLY A 174 1.78 -21.11 4.16
C GLY A 174 1.18 -20.28 5.29
N GLY A 175 1.58 -19.01 5.44
CA GLY A 175 0.98 -18.07 6.40
C GLY A 175 -0.45 -17.68 6.04
N VAL A 176 -0.72 -17.47 4.75
CA VAL A 176 -2.09 -17.25 4.23
C VAL A 176 -2.98 -18.46 4.52
N ARG A 177 -2.47 -19.69 4.33
CA ARG A 177 -3.24 -20.91 4.62
C ARG A 177 -3.38 -21.21 6.11
N ALA A 178 -2.32 -20.97 6.89
CA ALA A 178 -2.30 -21.18 8.33
C ALA A 178 -3.39 -20.36 9.01
N GLN A 179 -3.50 -19.06 8.68
CA GLN A 179 -4.49 -18.22 9.34
C GLN A 179 -5.93 -18.59 8.98
N SER A 180 -6.22 -18.94 7.72
CA SER A 180 -7.57 -19.41 7.33
C SER A 180 -7.93 -20.70 8.05
N TYR A 181 -6.99 -21.65 8.17
CA TYR A 181 -7.21 -22.89 8.91
C TYR A 181 -7.42 -22.62 10.41
N ALA A 182 -6.60 -21.76 11.02
CA ALA A 182 -6.75 -21.41 12.43
C ALA A 182 -8.05 -20.65 12.71
N GLN A 183 -8.57 -19.86 11.77
CA GLN A 183 -9.89 -19.22 11.91
C GLN A 183 -11.01 -20.27 12.06
N GLU A 184 -10.99 -21.31 11.23
CA GLU A 184 -12.01 -22.38 11.22
C GLU A 184 -11.86 -23.35 12.39
N HIS A 185 -10.65 -23.44 12.96
CA HIS A 185 -10.27 -24.36 14.03
C HIS A 185 -9.71 -23.63 15.26
N ALA A 186 -10.25 -22.46 15.60
CA ALA A 186 -9.64 -21.55 16.59
C ALA A 186 -9.37 -22.20 17.96
N GLU A 187 -10.25 -23.12 18.41
CA GLU A 187 -10.11 -23.83 19.69
C GLU A 187 -8.91 -24.79 19.74
N ASP A 188 -8.35 -25.17 18.59
CA ASP A 188 -7.19 -26.06 18.52
C ASP A 188 -5.85 -25.33 18.78
N TRP A 189 -5.85 -23.99 18.79
CA TRP A 189 -4.63 -23.18 18.70
C TRP A 189 -4.50 -22.16 19.83
N VAL A 190 -3.38 -22.24 20.55
CA VAL A 190 -3.01 -21.30 21.62
C VAL A 190 -2.39 -20.01 21.05
N GLY A 191 -1.87 -20.08 19.83
CA GLY A 191 -1.39 -18.91 19.10
C GLY A 191 -0.96 -19.25 17.67
N GLY A 192 -1.00 -18.22 16.82
CA GLY A 192 -0.52 -18.23 15.44
C GLY A 192 0.84 -17.56 15.29
N ILE A 193 1.65 -17.97 14.30
CA ILE A 193 2.90 -17.32 13.93
C ILE A 193 2.97 -17.17 12.40
N LEU A 194 2.90 -15.93 11.92
CA LEU A 194 2.99 -15.62 10.50
C LEU A 194 4.40 -15.12 10.17
N MET A 195 5.09 -15.85 9.30
CA MET A 195 6.47 -15.56 8.88
C MET A 195 6.47 -15.09 7.43
N ALA A 196 7.03 -13.91 7.16
CA ALA A 196 6.89 -13.24 5.86
C ALA A 196 5.43 -13.25 5.36
N SER A 197 4.50 -13.05 6.29
CA SER A 197 3.06 -13.07 6.11
C SER A 197 2.42 -12.20 7.19
N VAL A 198 1.24 -11.66 6.92
CA VAL A 198 0.44 -10.84 7.86
C VAL A 198 -0.98 -11.38 7.91
N LEU A 199 -1.78 -10.99 8.90
CA LEU A 199 -3.22 -11.21 8.84
C LEU A 199 -3.78 -10.53 7.59
N LEU A 200 -4.62 -11.26 6.87
CA LEU A 200 -5.30 -10.78 5.67
C LEU A 200 -6.18 -9.58 6.00
N ARG A 201 -6.36 -8.65 5.04
CA ARG A 201 -7.19 -7.45 5.24
C ARG A 201 -8.64 -7.74 5.65
N GLU A 202 -9.19 -8.92 5.37
CA GLU A 202 -10.51 -9.31 5.87
C GLU A 202 -10.59 -9.35 7.42
N TYR A 203 -9.44 -9.41 8.09
CA TYR A 203 -9.28 -9.39 9.54
C TYR A 203 -8.75 -8.05 10.08
N ASP A 204 -8.72 -6.97 9.28
CA ASP A 204 -8.24 -5.65 9.73
C ASP A 204 -9.07 -5.06 10.87
N ASN A 205 -10.31 -5.53 11.06
CA ASN A 205 -11.17 -5.20 12.21
C ASN A 205 -10.76 -5.93 13.51
N MET A 206 -9.69 -6.72 13.46
CA MET A 206 -9.14 -7.52 14.57
C MET A 206 -10.14 -8.48 15.22
N THR A 207 -11.11 -8.98 14.43
CA THR A 207 -12.04 -10.05 14.85
C THR A 207 -11.43 -11.46 14.76
N TYR A 208 -10.15 -11.56 14.40
CA TYR A 208 -9.43 -12.82 14.33
C TYR A 208 -9.25 -13.43 15.73
N PRO A 209 -9.70 -14.68 15.99
CA PRO A 209 -9.85 -15.21 17.35
C PRO A 209 -8.57 -15.79 17.93
N VAL A 210 -7.54 -16.02 17.10
CA VAL A 210 -6.27 -16.63 17.53
C VAL A 210 -5.19 -15.54 17.67
N PRO A 211 -4.67 -15.29 18.88
CA PRO A 211 -3.54 -14.39 19.09
C PRO A 211 -2.37 -14.77 18.17
N THR A 212 -1.81 -13.80 17.46
CA THR A 212 -0.93 -14.06 16.33
C THR A 212 0.30 -13.16 16.34
N LEU A 213 1.48 -13.77 16.39
CA LEU A 213 2.74 -13.09 16.11
C LEU A 213 2.91 -12.94 14.59
N THR A 214 3.22 -11.73 14.14
CA THR A 214 3.65 -11.44 12.77
C THR A 214 5.16 -11.16 12.76
N VAL A 215 5.92 -11.84 11.91
CA VAL A 215 7.35 -11.63 11.72
C VAL A 215 7.65 -11.34 10.25
N GLY A 216 8.07 -10.12 9.95
CA GLY A 216 8.50 -9.68 8.61
C GLY A 216 10.02 -9.49 8.52
N GLY A 217 10.54 -9.43 7.29
CA GLY A 217 11.94 -9.04 7.02
C GLY A 217 12.02 -7.61 6.50
N GLU A 218 13.01 -6.83 6.95
CA GLU A 218 13.22 -5.46 6.46
C GLU A 218 13.47 -5.40 4.95
N LYS A 219 14.19 -6.41 4.42
CA LYS A 219 14.58 -6.54 3.03
C LYS A 219 13.70 -7.52 2.25
N ASP A 220 12.55 -7.88 2.80
CA ASP A 220 11.60 -8.76 2.13
C ASP A 220 10.94 -8.01 0.97
N GLY A 221 11.28 -8.42 -0.26
CA GLY A 221 10.71 -7.87 -1.48
C GLY A 221 9.43 -8.56 -1.95
N ASN A 222 8.99 -9.61 -1.27
CA ASN A 222 7.74 -10.34 -1.57
C ASN A 222 6.64 -9.94 -0.57
N MET A 223 6.86 -10.12 0.73
CA MET A 223 6.01 -9.52 1.78
C MET A 223 6.64 -8.20 2.20
N ARG A 224 6.35 -7.15 1.42
CA ARG A 224 7.00 -5.85 1.57
C ARG A 224 6.89 -5.31 2.98
N VAL A 225 7.99 -4.76 3.49
CA VAL A 225 8.03 -4.12 4.82
C VAL A 225 7.00 -2.99 4.98
N SER A 226 6.58 -2.33 3.89
CA SER A 226 5.46 -1.38 3.88
C SER A 226 4.12 -2.04 4.24
N ARG A 227 3.83 -3.25 3.75
CA ARG A 227 2.65 -4.04 4.13
C ARG A 227 2.71 -4.50 5.59
N VAL A 228 3.90 -4.83 6.09
CA VAL A 228 4.13 -5.16 7.50
C VAL A 228 3.95 -3.93 8.39
N ALA A 229 4.45 -2.76 7.96
CA ALA A 229 4.21 -1.48 8.62
C ALA A 229 2.71 -1.15 8.68
N GLN A 230 2.00 -1.41 7.58
CA GLN A 230 0.55 -1.23 7.52
C GLN A 230 -0.16 -2.12 8.54
N ALA A 231 0.16 -3.42 8.55
CA ALA A 231 -0.38 -4.37 9.53
C ALA A 231 -0.09 -3.92 10.97
N SER A 232 1.15 -3.51 11.26
CA SER A 232 1.56 -3.03 12.57
C SER A 232 0.73 -1.83 13.06
N HIS A 233 0.39 -0.90 12.16
CA HIS A 233 -0.47 0.21 12.50
C HIS A 233 -1.92 -0.23 12.75
N VAL A 234 -2.50 -1.02 11.83
CA VAL A 234 -3.87 -1.52 11.95
C VAL A 234 -4.07 -2.29 13.24
N TYR A 235 -3.16 -3.21 13.59
CA TYR A 235 -3.29 -4.03 14.79
C TYR A 235 -3.24 -3.17 16.05
N ARG A 236 -2.34 -2.18 16.10
CA ARG A 236 -2.24 -1.23 17.23
C ARG A 236 -3.50 -0.37 17.41
N MET A 237 -4.18 -0.04 16.31
CA MET A 237 -5.37 0.82 16.34
C MET A 237 -6.67 0.07 16.60
N GLN A 238 -6.76 -1.18 16.15
CA GLN A 238 -8.02 -1.94 16.10
C GLN A 238 -8.09 -3.09 17.11
N ALA A 239 -6.95 -3.62 17.57
CA ALA A 239 -6.97 -4.72 18.53
C ALA A 239 -7.34 -4.22 19.93
N GLU A 240 -8.27 -4.91 20.59
CA GLU A 240 -8.57 -4.65 22.00
C GLU A 240 -7.34 -4.88 22.90
N LYS A 241 -6.50 -5.85 22.51
CA LYS A 241 -5.27 -6.24 23.19
C LYS A 241 -4.12 -6.31 22.19
N THR A 242 -3.37 -5.23 22.10
CA THR A 242 -2.23 -5.14 21.17
C THR A 242 -1.16 -6.21 21.42
N GLU A 243 -1.06 -6.71 22.66
CA GLU A 243 -0.19 -7.81 23.05
C GLU A 243 -0.60 -9.19 22.47
N ASP A 244 -1.85 -9.34 22.03
CA ASP A 244 -2.28 -10.56 21.35
C ASP A 244 -1.83 -10.58 19.87
N PHE A 245 -1.44 -9.43 19.31
CA PHE A 245 -1.07 -9.28 17.90
C PHE A 245 0.26 -8.53 17.69
N PRO A 246 1.37 -9.00 18.29
CA PRO A 246 2.66 -8.35 18.11
C PRO A 246 3.15 -8.46 16.66
N VAL A 247 3.73 -7.37 16.15
CA VAL A 247 4.38 -7.32 14.84
C VAL A 247 5.85 -7.03 15.03
N VAL A 248 6.70 -7.91 14.50
CA VAL A 248 8.16 -7.79 14.55
C VAL A 248 8.73 -7.74 13.14
N VAL A 249 9.69 -6.85 12.90
CA VAL A 249 10.49 -6.80 11.67
C VAL A 249 11.94 -7.13 12.02
N VAL A 250 12.50 -8.14 11.37
CA VAL A 250 13.90 -8.54 11.54
C VAL A 250 14.79 -7.69 10.62
N PRO A 251 15.70 -6.85 11.17
CA PRO A 251 16.57 -6.01 10.37
C PRO A 251 17.45 -6.83 9.41
N GLY A 252 17.60 -6.39 8.17
CA GLY A 252 18.42 -7.06 7.16
C GLY A 252 17.90 -8.41 6.64
N ALA A 253 16.85 -8.99 7.23
CA ALA A 253 16.24 -10.23 6.76
C ALA A 253 15.41 -9.99 5.48
N ASN A 254 15.46 -10.95 4.55
CA ASN A 254 14.66 -10.99 3.33
C ASN A 254 13.58 -12.09 3.39
N HIS A 255 12.86 -12.33 2.29
CA HIS A 255 11.77 -13.30 2.25
C HIS A 255 12.22 -14.72 2.60
N MET A 256 13.39 -15.13 2.11
CA MET A 256 13.91 -16.48 2.41
C MET A 256 14.62 -16.58 3.75
N SER A 257 14.80 -15.51 4.53
CA SER A 257 15.48 -15.61 5.83
C SER A 257 14.75 -16.49 6.87
N PHE A 258 13.53 -16.93 6.55
CA PHE A 258 12.71 -17.86 7.33
C PHE A 258 12.89 -19.34 6.93
N ALA A 259 13.73 -19.64 5.94
CA ALA A 259 14.01 -20.98 5.45
C ALA A 259 15.43 -21.09 4.85
N SER A 260 16.01 -22.28 4.84
CA SER A 260 17.34 -22.50 4.25
C SER A 260 17.27 -22.84 2.76
N GLY A 261 18.40 -22.61 2.09
CA GLY A 261 18.64 -23.08 0.73
C GLY A 261 18.23 -22.08 -0.35
N GLN A 262 18.13 -22.57 -1.59
CA GLN A 262 17.95 -21.69 -2.74
C GLN A 262 16.48 -21.23 -2.86
N PRO A 263 16.20 -19.91 -2.93
CA PRO A 263 14.85 -19.42 -3.17
C PRO A 263 14.29 -19.95 -4.51
N PRO A 264 12.98 -20.23 -4.58
CA PRO A 264 12.29 -20.36 -5.86
C PRO A 264 12.53 -19.12 -6.73
N LEU A 265 12.77 -19.30 -8.03
CA LEU A 265 13.14 -18.18 -8.92
C LEU A 265 12.18 -16.97 -8.86
N PRO A 266 10.83 -17.13 -8.84
CA PRO A 266 9.93 -15.98 -8.71
C PRO A 266 10.14 -15.19 -7.41
N VAL A 267 10.44 -15.89 -6.30
CA VAL A 267 10.78 -15.28 -5.03
C VAL A 267 12.10 -14.52 -5.16
N ALA A 268 13.15 -15.18 -5.69
CA ALA A 268 14.49 -14.59 -5.84
C ALA A 268 14.53 -13.34 -6.74
N LEU A 269 13.62 -13.25 -7.73
CA LEU A 269 13.53 -12.10 -8.64
C LEU A 269 12.87 -10.87 -8.00
N ALA A 270 11.95 -11.11 -7.07
CA ALA A 270 11.21 -10.07 -6.37
C ALA A 270 11.88 -9.61 -5.06
N ASP A 271 12.70 -10.49 -4.48
CA ASP A 271 13.34 -10.30 -3.18
C ASP A 271 14.68 -9.56 -3.26
N LEU A 272 15.08 -8.96 -2.14
CA LEU A 272 16.40 -8.35 -2.00
C LEU A 272 17.40 -9.30 -1.35
N THR A 273 18.69 -9.04 -1.50
CA THR A 273 19.73 -9.80 -0.81
C THR A 273 19.63 -9.56 0.69
N ALA A 274 19.57 -10.62 1.51
CA ALA A 274 19.67 -10.50 2.96
C ALA A 274 21.01 -9.87 3.36
N GLU A 275 20.99 -9.02 4.39
CA GLU A 275 22.18 -8.46 5.05
C GLU A 275 22.57 -9.24 6.31
N ILE A 276 21.60 -9.97 6.87
CA ILE A 276 21.81 -10.87 7.99
C ILE A 276 22.25 -12.25 7.48
N SER A 277 23.11 -12.93 8.23
CA SER A 277 23.47 -14.32 7.93
C SER A 277 22.28 -15.25 8.17
N GLU A 278 22.29 -16.43 7.55
CA GLU A 278 21.23 -17.43 7.76
C GLU A 278 21.15 -17.83 9.25
N ASP A 279 22.29 -18.07 9.90
CA ASP A 279 22.35 -18.47 11.31
C ASP A 279 21.83 -17.37 12.25
N ASP A 280 22.29 -16.12 12.06
CA ASP A 280 21.83 -14.99 12.88
C ASP A 280 20.35 -14.66 12.62
N GLY A 281 19.90 -14.82 11.38
CA GLY A 281 18.50 -14.66 10.98
C GLY A 281 17.61 -15.68 11.67
N HIS A 282 17.97 -16.96 11.59
CA HIS A 282 17.25 -18.03 12.27
C HIS A 282 17.25 -17.86 13.79
N GLU A 283 18.36 -17.47 14.39
CA GLU A 283 18.43 -17.20 15.83
C GLU A 283 17.50 -16.05 16.22
N SER A 284 17.54 -14.92 15.49
CA SER A 284 16.68 -13.76 15.76
C SER A 284 15.19 -14.11 15.64
N ILE A 285 14.81 -14.84 14.58
CA ILE A 285 13.43 -15.30 14.36
C ILE A 285 13.01 -16.28 15.47
N ALA A 286 13.84 -17.27 15.78
CA ALA A 286 13.58 -18.26 16.81
C ALA A 286 13.41 -17.63 18.20
N GLN A 287 14.21 -16.62 18.55
CA GLN A 287 14.10 -15.88 19.80
C GLN A 287 12.73 -15.20 19.96
N VAL A 288 12.26 -14.52 18.91
CA VAL A 288 10.96 -13.84 18.93
C VAL A 288 9.81 -14.85 18.97
N MET A 289 9.91 -15.94 18.20
CA MET A 289 8.94 -17.04 18.25
C MET A 289 8.85 -17.65 19.67
N ALA A 290 10.00 -17.95 20.28
CA ALA A 290 10.05 -18.53 21.62
C ALA A 290 9.48 -17.58 22.68
N ALA A 291 9.77 -16.28 22.60
CA ALA A 291 9.23 -15.27 23.49
C ALA A 291 7.69 -15.20 23.41
N PHE A 292 7.14 -15.18 22.19
CA PHE A 292 5.69 -15.23 21.97
C PHE A 292 5.08 -16.51 22.53
N MET A 293 5.65 -17.67 22.18
CA MET A 293 5.15 -18.98 22.66
C MET A 293 5.15 -19.07 24.19
N ARG A 294 6.23 -18.63 24.85
CA ARG A 294 6.32 -18.57 26.33
C ARG A 294 5.22 -17.69 26.91
N ALA A 295 4.98 -16.50 26.35
CA ALA A 295 3.94 -15.60 26.83
C ALA A 295 2.54 -16.21 26.72
N ARG A 296 2.22 -16.84 25.57
CA ARG A 296 0.94 -17.53 25.36
C ARG A 296 0.76 -18.72 26.31
N LEU A 297 1.79 -19.56 26.48
CA LEU A 297 1.75 -20.71 27.37
C LEU A 297 1.52 -20.31 28.83
N ARG A 298 2.17 -19.23 29.31
CA ARG A 298 1.93 -18.69 30.66
C ARG A 298 0.47 -18.29 30.85
N GLN A 299 -0.16 -17.69 29.83
CA GLN A 299 -1.56 -17.31 29.90
C GLN A 299 -2.48 -18.53 29.96
N GLU A 300 -2.23 -19.55 29.13
CA GLU A 300 -3.03 -20.78 29.14
C GLU A 300 -2.89 -21.55 30.45
N LEU A 301 -1.69 -21.65 31.01
CA LEU A 301 -1.47 -22.28 32.32
C LEU A 301 -2.18 -21.51 33.45
N ARG A 302 -2.19 -20.17 33.40
CA ARG A 302 -2.98 -19.36 34.35
C ARG A 302 -4.48 -19.62 34.20
N ARG A 303 -5.00 -19.64 32.98
CA ARG A 303 -6.42 -19.97 32.72
C ARG A 303 -6.82 -21.36 33.21
N ALA A 304 -5.91 -22.33 33.10
CA ALA A 304 -6.12 -23.68 33.62
C ALA A 304 -6.07 -23.75 35.15
N GLY A 305 -5.18 -22.96 35.79
CA GLY A 305 -5.00 -22.88 37.25
C GLY A 305 -6.06 -22.03 37.98
N ASP A 306 -6.59 -20.99 37.35
CA ASP A 306 -7.60 -20.07 37.91
C ASP A 306 -9.01 -20.67 37.99
N ARG A 307 -9.17 -21.98 37.75
CA ARG A 307 -10.41 -22.70 38.12
C ARG A 307 -10.58 -22.84 39.64
N GLU A 308 -9.54 -22.63 40.46
CA GLU A 308 -9.63 -22.69 41.93
C GLU A 308 -9.63 -21.34 42.66
N ASP A 309 -9.25 -20.21 42.04
CA ASP A 309 -9.31 -18.90 42.72
C ASP A 309 -9.67 -17.75 41.76
N ARG A 310 -10.94 -17.31 41.81
CA ARG A 310 -11.46 -16.19 41.00
C ARG A 310 -11.01 -14.86 41.62
N GLY A 311 -9.77 -14.46 41.34
CA GLY A 311 -9.17 -13.32 42.04
C GLY A 311 -8.17 -12.43 41.30
N SER A 312 -7.81 -12.65 40.03
CA SER A 312 -7.11 -11.59 39.25
C SER A 312 -7.00 -11.94 37.77
N SER A 313 -7.66 -11.17 36.90
CA SER A 313 -7.37 -11.13 35.46
C SER A 313 -6.00 -10.47 35.25
N GLY A 314 -4.93 -11.26 35.24
CA GLY A 314 -3.57 -10.75 35.00
C GLY A 314 -3.32 -10.49 33.51
N ASP A 315 -2.96 -9.25 33.16
CA ASP A 315 -2.46 -8.86 31.84
C ASP A 315 -1.28 -9.75 31.39
N VAL A 316 -1.26 -10.16 30.10
CA VAL A 316 -0.08 -10.76 29.49
C VAL A 316 0.87 -9.62 29.13
N ARG A 317 1.84 -9.33 30.01
CA ARG A 317 2.82 -8.29 29.74
C ARG A 317 4.10 -8.90 29.17
N PHE A 318 4.44 -8.53 27.94
CA PHE A 318 5.77 -8.78 27.38
C PHE A 318 6.88 -8.00 28.09
N GLN A 319 6.55 -7.08 29.01
CA GLN A 319 7.54 -6.32 29.79
C GLN A 319 8.52 -7.19 30.58
N GLU A 320 8.17 -8.45 30.90
CA GLU A 320 9.08 -9.40 31.55
C GLU A 320 9.99 -10.14 30.55
N ASP A 321 9.68 -10.10 29.24
CA ASP A 321 10.47 -10.71 28.17
C ASP A 321 11.25 -9.63 27.40
N SER A 322 12.51 -9.45 27.81
CA SER A 322 13.40 -8.45 27.22
C SER A 322 13.61 -8.65 25.71
N VAL A 323 13.46 -9.88 25.19
CA VAL A 323 13.64 -10.18 23.76
C VAL A 323 12.50 -9.58 22.95
N MET A 324 11.25 -9.88 23.33
CA MET A 324 10.09 -9.34 22.62
C MET A 324 10.04 -7.81 22.71
N THR A 325 10.34 -7.25 23.88
CA THR A 325 10.36 -5.80 24.08
C THR A 325 11.38 -5.13 23.15
N ALA A 326 12.62 -5.62 23.11
CA ALA A 326 13.66 -5.09 22.24
C ALA A 326 13.32 -5.25 20.74
N ALA A 327 12.68 -6.38 20.37
CA ALA A 327 12.24 -6.62 19.00
C ALA A 327 11.14 -5.64 18.57
N LEU A 328 10.18 -5.33 19.44
CA LEU A 328 9.12 -4.36 19.19
C LEU A 328 9.67 -2.93 19.09
N GLU A 329 10.63 -2.56 19.93
CA GLU A 329 11.32 -1.25 19.83
C GLU A 329 12.09 -1.10 18.51
N THR A 330 12.84 -2.14 18.13
CA THR A 330 13.56 -2.17 16.84
C THR A 330 12.58 -2.06 15.68
N THR A 331 11.45 -2.76 15.77
CA THR A 331 10.39 -2.72 14.76
C THR A 331 9.82 -1.32 14.62
N ALA A 332 9.47 -0.66 15.72
CA ALA A 332 8.96 0.71 15.70
C ALA A 332 9.94 1.67 14.99
N GLN A 333 11.23 1.59 15.32
CA GLN A 333 12.26 2.40 14.66
C GLN A 333 12.32 2.17 13.15
N LEU A 334 12.11 0.92 12.70
CA LEU A 334 12.12 0.58 11.28
C LEU A 334 10.84 0.98 10.54
N VAL A 335 9.66 0.83 11.14
CA VAL A 335 8.38 0.98 10.43
C VAL A 335 7.66 2.30 10.67
N ASP A 336 7.96 3.01 11.77
CA ASP A 336 7.31 4.28 12.08
C ASP A 336 7.49 5.34 10.97
N PRO A 337 8.65 5.45 10.29
CA PRO A 337 8.78 6.31 9.11
C PRO A 337 7.76 5.99 8.01
N LEU A 338 7.54 4.70 7.70
CA LEU A 338 6.56 4.24 6.71
C LEU A 338 5.12 4.54 7.16
N ILE A 339 4.80 4.32 8.44
CA ILE A 339 3.49 4.66 9.01
C ILE A 339 3.23 6.16 8.92
N LYS A 340 4.20 7.00 9.33
CA LYS A 340 4.09 8.47 9.22
C LYS A 340 3.90 8.92 7.78
N ALA A 341 4.61 8.31 6.83
CA ALA A 341 4.46 8.63 5.43
C ALA A 341 3.07 8.26 4.89
N MET A 342 2.53 7.10 5.29
CA MET A 342 1.16 6.69 4.95
C MET A 342 0.09 7.59 5.60
N LEU A 343 0.35 8.12 6.80
CA LEU A 343 -0.50 9.15 7.42
C LEU A 343 -0.44 10.47 6.65
N LEU A 344 0.73 10.87 6.13
CA LEU A 344 0.89 12.10 5.34
C LEU A 344 0.11 12.05 4.02
N GLU A 345 0.10 10.91 3.33
CA GLU A 345 -0.73 10.76 2.12
C GLU A 345 -2.22 10.62 2.45
N GLY A 346 -2.58 10.20 3.67
CA GLY A 346 -3.95 9.90 4.08
C GLY A 346 -4.44 8.51 3.63
N SER A 347 -3.59 7.49 3.81
CA SER A 347 -3.76 6.15 3.24
C SER A 347 -5.09 5.47 3.60
N TRP A 348 -5.82 5.00 2.58
CA TRP A 348 -7.10 4.28 2.72
C TRP A 348 -6.96 2.93 3.42
N HIS A 349 -5.74 2.42 3.53
CA HIS A 349 -5.46 1.18 4.24
C HIS A 349 -5.41 1.33 5.76
N PHE A 350 -5.41 2.56 6.29
CA PHE A 350 -5.56 2.82 7.72
C PHE A 350 -7.00 3.13 8.08
N GLN A 351 -7.59 4.09 7.36
CA GLN A 351 -8.98 4.49 7.50
C GLN A 351 -9.49 4.97 6.14
N PRO A 352 -10.77 4.77 5.82
CA PRO A 352 -11.35 5.31 4.60
C PRO A 352 -11.32 6.86 4.61
N PRO A 353 -11.37 7.52 3.44
CA PRO A 353 -11.53 8.97 3.39
C PRO A 353 -12.89 9.35 3.99
N CYS A 354 -12.95 10.49 4.69
CA CYS A 354 -14.23 11.00 5.15
C CYS A 354 -15.11 11.39 3.98
N ASN A 355 -16.42 11.22 4.15
CA ASN A 355 -17.37 11.75 3.20
C ASN A 355 -17.39 13.28 3.29
N SER A 356 -16.54 13.95 2.53
CA SER A 356 -16.44 15.41 2.48
C SER A 356 -17.70 16.08 1.93
N ASP A 357 -18.67 15.31 1.41
CA ASP A 357 -19.99 15.84 1.10
C ASP A 357 -20.75 16.20 2.36
N ARG A 358 -20.47 15.57 3.49
CA ARG A 358 -21.17 15.79 4.75
C ARG A 358 -20.14 16.11 5.84
N PRO A 359 -20.24 17.25 6.52
CA PRO A 359 -19.28 17.59 7.58
C PRO A 359 -19.15 16.44 8.58
N SER A 360 -17.96 15.86 8.71
CA SER A 360 -17.65 14.89 9.76
C SER A 360 -17.28 15.63 11.05
N PRO A 361 -17.78 15.21 12.22
CA PRO A 361 -17.65 15.95 13.47
C PRO A 361 -16.22 16.03 14.01
N HIS A 362 -15.33 15.11 13.63
CA HIS A 362 -13.90 15.16 13.99
C HIS A 362 -13.03 15.90 12.97
N CYS A 363 -13.55 16.19 11.78
CA CYS A 363 -12.81 16.91 10.76
C CYS A 363 -12.98 18.42 10.93
N PRO A 364 -11.93 19.22 10.63
CA PRO A 364 -12.10 20.66 10.47
C PRO A 364 -13.19 20.95 9.44
N PHE A 365 -14.08 21.90 9.73
CA PHE A 365 -15.11 22.34 8.79
C PHE A 365 -14.53 22.63 7.39
N TYR A 366 -14.96 21.89 6.38
CA TYR A 366 -14.52 22.06 5.01
C TYR A 366 -15.61 22.82 4.22
N PRO A 367 -15.41 24.12 3.91
CA PRO A 367 -16.41 24.88 3.18
C PRO A 367 -16.46 24.44 1.70
N ALA A 368 -17.67 24.19 1.20
CA ALA A 368 -17.88 23.81 -0.19
C ALA A 368 -17.82 25.02 -1.13
N TRP A 369 -17.13 24.86 -2.26
CA TRP A 369 -17.10 25.84 -3.34
C TRP A 369 -17.38 25.17 -4.71
N PRO A 370 -18.36 25.67 -5.48
CA PRO A 370 -19.28 26.77 -5.17
C PRO A 370 -20.20 26.48 -3.97
N PRO A 371 -20.75 27.52 -3.31
CA PRO A 371 -21.67 27.33 -2.20
C PRO A 371 -22.85 26.47 -2.62
N GLN A 372 -23.14 25.45 -1.83
CA GLN A 372 -24.22 24.50 -2.12
C GLN A 372 -25.56 25.08 -1.65
N PRO A 373 -26.67 24.83 -2.38
CA PRO A 373 -27.96 25.45 -2.09
C PRO A 373 -28.67 24.90 -0.84
N GLU A 374 -28.26 23.73 -0.32
CA GLU A 374 -28.87 23.09 0.85
C GLU A 374 -27.79 22.70 1.88
N ASP A 375 -28.10 22.96 3.15
CA ASP A 375 -27.30 22.48 4.27
C ASP A 375 -27.32 20.96 4.29
N ARG A 376 -26.14 20.34 4.29
CA ARG A 376 -26.02 18.88 4.29
C ARG A 376 -25.97 18.37 5.72
N GLU A 377 -26.81 17.39 6.01
CA GLU A 377 -26.79 16.69 7.29
C GLU A 377 -25.37 16.20 7.61
N PRO A 378 -24.80 16.57 8.77
CA PRO A 378 -23.48 16.12 9.19
C PRO A 378 -23.38 14.60 9.16
N SER A 379 -22.20 14.10 8.78
CA SER A 379 -21.92 12.67 8.89
C SER A 379 -21.79 12.29 10.37
N THR A 380 -22.19 11.08 10.74
CA THR A 380 -21.86 10.52 12.06
C THR A 380 -20.53 9.76 12.05
N GLU A 381 -19.85 9.72 10.90
CA GLU A 381 -18.60 8.99 10.72
C GLU A 381 -17.44 9.70 11.41
N THR A 382 -16.82 9.02 12.37
CA THR A 382 -15.63 9.47 13.10
C THR A 382 -14.37 8.68 12.76
N ASN A 383 -14.51 7.54 12.08
CA ASN A 383 -13.41 6.64 11.72
C ASN A 383 -13.00 6.82 10.25
N CYS A 384 -12.52 8.02 9.89
CA CYS A 384 -12.14 8.36 8.52
C CYS A 384 -11.08 9.49 8.48
N VAL A 385 -10.38 9.61 7.36
CA VAL A 385 -9.31 10.60 7.14
C VAL A 385 -9.86 11.87 6.48
N CYS A 386 -9.55 13.04 7.05
CA CYS A 386 -10.14 14.32 6.63
C CYS A 386 -9.56 14.92 5.34
N GLY A 387 -8.38 14.49 4.88
CA GLY A 387 -7.71 15.01 3.69
C GLY A 387 -6.25 14.59 3.63
N CYS A 388 -5.54 15.00 2.58
CA CYS A 388 -4.13 14.71 2.37
C CYS A 388 -3.25 15.72 3.13
N LEU A 389 -2.63 15.30 4.23
CA LEU A 389 -1.75 16.17 5.03
C LEU A 389 -0.55 16.66 4.22
N TRP A 390 -0.01 15.87 3.29
CA TRP A 390 1.06 16.31 2.41
C TRP A 390 0.66 17.51 1.54
N VAL A 391 -0.59 17.55 1.08
CA VAL A 391 -1.10 18.69 0.31
C VAL A 391 -1.33 19.91 1.21
N MET A 392 -1.90 19.68 2.40
CA MET A 392 -2.19 20.71 3.39
C MET A 392 -0.94 21.41 3.92
N ASP A 393 0.07 20.62 4.29
CA ASP A 393 1.22 21.10 5.05
C ASP A 393 2.39 21.53 4.14
N VAL A 394 2.43 21.03 2.90
CA VAL A 394 3.58 21.24 2.00
C VAL A 394 3.17 21.76 0.62
N ALA A 395 2.30 21.04 -0.09
CA ALA A 395 2.11 21.30 -1.52
C ALA A 395 1.50 22.69 -1.80
N GLN A 396 0.41 23.05 -1.12
CA GLN A 396 -0.29 24.31 -1.38
C GLN A 396 0.54 25.53 -0.97
N ALA A 397 1.25 25.46 0.16
CA ALA A 397 2.14 26.52 0.60
C ALA A 397 3.31 26.72 -0.38
N HIS A 398 3.88 25.63 -0.91
CA HIS A 398 4.95 25.70 -1.92
C HIS A 398 4.49 26.35 -3.23
N VAL A 399 3.29 26.03 -3.71
CA VAL A 399 2.71 26.72 -4.87
C VAL A 399 2.53 28.21 -4.58
N GLY A 400 2.07 28.55 -3.37
CA GLY A 400 1.81 29.94 -2.97
C GLY A 400 3.05 30.80 -2.75
N ASP A 401 4.15 30.23 -2.22
CA ASP A 401 5.46 30.90 -2.05
C ASP A 401 5.40 32.23 -1.28
N LEU A 402 4.64 32.23 -0.19
CA LEU A 402 4.59 33.31 0.81
C LEU A 402 4.93 32.82 2.22
N GLU A 403 5.60 31.67 2.33
CA GLU A 403 6.09 31.17 3.63
C GLU A 403 7.02 32.20 4.28
N GLY A 404 6.81 32.46 5.57
CA GLY A 404 7.50 33.52 6.31
C GLY A 404 6.86 34.92 6.20
N TYR A 405 5.88 35.10 5.31
CA TYR A 405 5.10 36.34 5.17
C TYR A 405 3.61 36.15 5.46
N ALA A 406 3.07 34.96 5.17
CA ALA A 406 1.70 34.58 5.46
C ALA A 406 1.64 33.25 6.23
N THR A 407 0.62 33.11 7.07
CA THR A 407 0.24 31.83 7.68
C THR A 407 -0.74 31.11 6.78
N TYR A 408 -0.40 29.90 6.32
CA TYR A 408 -1.30 29.06 5.53
C TYR A 408 -2.20 28.23 6.46
N VAL A 409 -3.50 28.35 6.28
CA VAL A 409 -4.52 27.49 6.90
C VAL A 409 -5.22 26.74 5.78
N VAL A 410 -4.62 25.62 5.40
CA VAL A 410 -5.11 24.76 4.30
C VAL A 410 -6.02 23.69 4.87
N ARG A 411 -7.15 23.42 4.20
CA ARG A 411 -8.04 22.30 4.48
C ARG A 411 -8.17 21.49 3.21
N ASP A 412 -7.91 20.20 3.27
CA ASP A 412 -8.07 19.31 2.12
C ASP A 412 -9.31 18.43 2.29
N ALA A 413 -9.79 17.89 1.18
CA ALA A 413 -10.85 16.88 1.12
C ALA A 413 -10.52 15.84 0.06
N PHE A 414 -10.87 14.58 0.31
CA PHE A 414 -10.71 13.50 -0.66
C PHE A 414 -11.92 13.38 -1.58
N HIS A 415 -11.70 13.52 -2.89
CA HIS A 415 -12.73 13.31 -3.92
C HIS A 415 -12.14 12.74 -5.19
N ASP A 416 -12.94 11.98 -5.95
CA ASP A 416 -12.58 11.65 -7.32
C ASP A 416 -12.43 12.95 -8.12
N VAL A 417 -11.30 13.14 -8.79
CA VAL A 417 -11.08 14.38 -9.55
C VAL A 417 -12.02 14.54 -10.75
N ARG A 418 -12.73 13.46 -11.14
CA ARG A 418 -13.74 13.43 -12.21
C ARG A 418 -15.11 13.88 -11.73
N ASP A 419 -15.38 13.82 -10.43
CA ASP A 419 -16.69 14.17 -9.91
C ASP A 419 -16.97 15.64 -10.16
N THR A 420 -18.11 15.90 -10.78
CA THR A 420 -18.67 17.24 -10.99
C THR A 420 -19.74 17.56 -9.97
N GLU A 421 -20.25 16.56 -9.24
CA GLU A 421 -21.20 16.75 -8.16
C GLU A 421 -20.90 15.79 -7.00
N PRO A 422 -20.77 16.31 -5.78
CA PRO A 422 -20.79 17.73 -5.47
C PRO A 422 -19.48 18.46 -5.81
N TYR A 423 -19.60 19.76 -6.10
CA TYR A 423 -18.47 20.62 -6.42
C TYR A 423 -17.64 20.87 -5.17
N HIS A 424 -16.59 20.06 -5.01
CA HIS A 424 -15.49 20.37 -4.13
C HIS A 424 -14.36 20.85 -5.01
N HIS A 425 -14.17 22.16 -5.01
CA HIS A 425 -13.08 22.80 -5.72
C HIS A 425 -12.18 23.55 -4.76
N ALA A 426 -10.92 23.67 -5.15
CA ALA A 426 -9.97 24.46 -4.39
C ALA A 426 -10.45 25.91 -4.35
N HIS A 427 -10.45 26.52 -3.18
CA HIS A 427 -10.92 27.90 -3.05
C HIS A 427 -10.05 28.68 -2.07
N LEU A 428 -9.91 29.98 -2.33
CA LEU A 428 -9.19 30.90 -1.47
C LEU A 428 -10.22 31.72 -0.70
N TRP A 429 -10.36 31.42 0.59
CA TRP A 429 -11.28 32.08 1.52
C TRP A 429 -10.60 33.30 2.13
N ASN A 430 -10.29 34.28 1.29
CA ASN A 430 -9.40 35.38 1.63
C ASN A 430 -10.01 36.38 2.63
N GLY A 431 -9.17 36.84 3.58
CA GLY A 431 -9.31 38.10 4.31
C GLY A 431 -7.98 38.86 4.47
N CYS A 432 -6.92 38.38 3.86
CA CYS A 432 -5.60 38.98 3.82
C CYS A 432 -5.53 40.10 2.76
N THR A 433 -4.82 41.17 3.11
CA THR A 433 -4.52 42.31 2.26
C THR A 433 -3.01 42.49 2.18
N THR A 434 -2.52 43.28 1.22
CA THR A 434 -1.09 43.64 1.13
C THR A 434 -0.55 44.22 2.43
N GLY A 435 -1.36 45.00 3.16
CA GLY A 435 -0.98 45.52 4.48
C GLY A 435 -0.75 44.42 5.51
N ALA A 436 -1.66 43.44 5.56
CA ALA A 436 -1.55 42.29 6.46
C ALA A 436 -0.36 41.37 6.09
N LEU A 437 0.01 41.31 4.82
CA LEU A 437 1.20 40.59 4.36
C LEU A 437 2.50 41.26 4.85
N LEU A 438 2.54 42.61 4.80
CA LEU A 438 3.71 43.39 5.21
C LEU A 438 3.96 43.42 6.73
N ASP A 439 2.91 43.34 7.54
CA ASP A 439 3.02 43.29 9.00
C ASP A 439 3.04 41.86 9.59
N GLY A 440 2.93 40.85 8.72
CA GLY A 440 2.96 39.43 9.09
C GLY A 440 1.67 38.90 9.71
N SER A 441 0.57 39.66 9.69
CA SER A 441 -0.74 39.22 10.20
C SER A 441 -1.59 38.47 9.17
N CYS A 442 -1.10 38.31 7.93
CA CYS A 442 -1.80 37.62 6.84
C CYS A 442 -2.07 36.14 7.16
N VAL A 443 -3.35 35.75 7.13
CA VAL A 443 -3.78 34.35 7.20
C VAL A 443 -4.50 33.97 5.90
N LEU A 444 -3.92 33.03 5.17
CA LEU A 444 -4.47 32.48 3.93
C LEU A 444 -5.29 31.23 4.25
N ASN A 445 -6.62 31.36 4.25
CA ASN A 445 -7.51 30.21 4.37
C ASN A 445 -7.77 29.61 2.99
N ILE A 446 -7.36 28.37 2.77
CA ILE A 446 -7.44 27.72 1.46
C ILE A 446 -8.10 26.36 1.61
N THR A 447 -9.01 26.01 0.71
CA THR A 447 -9.44 24.62 0.51
C THR A 447 -8.73 24.01 -0.69
N THR A 448 -8.36 22.73 -0.59
CA THR A 448 -7.77 21.92 -1.66
C THR A 448 -8.50 20.59 -1.79
N VAL A 449 -8.31 19.91 -2.92
CA VAL A 449 -8.92 18.60 -3.16
C VAL A 449 -7.87 17.61 -3.63
N SER A 450 -7.89 16.43 -3.03
CA SER A 450 -6.96 15.35 -3.33
C SER A 450 -7.67 14.06 -3.74
N GLU A 451 -7.05 13.25 -4.60
CA GLU A 451 -7.42 11.86 -4.88
C GLU A 451 -6.18 10.98 -4.77
N LEU A 452 -6.26 9.88 -4.02
CA LEU A 452 -5.20 8.89 -3.95
C LEU A 452 -5.43 7.80 -4.99
N ILE A 453 -4.38 7.46 -5.73
CA ILE A 453 -4.38 6.34 -6.68
C ILE A 453 -3.44 5.28 -6.16
N PHE A 454 -3.95 4.07 -5.94
CA PHE A 454 -3.18 2.92 -5.48
C PHE A 454 -2.94 1.91 -6.61
N ASP A 455 -1.89 1.12 -6.45
CA ASP A 455 -1.68 -0.06 -7.29
C ASP A 455 -2.75 -1.12 -7.00
N PRO A 456 -3.13 -1.95 -7.99
CA PRO A 456 -3.98 -3.11 -7.73
C PRO A 456 -3.31 -4.05 -6.73
N LEU A 457 -4.01 -4.38 -5.65
CA LEU A 457 -3.56 -5.35 -4.67
C LEU A 457 -3.49 -6.75 -5.27
N ASP A 458 -2.58 -7.59 -4.76
CA ASP A 458 -2.52 -8.98 -5.16
C ASP A 458 -3.70 -9.78 -4.57
N ALA A 459 -4.21 -10.76 -5.31
CA ALA A 459 -5.46 -11.44 -4.99
C ALA A 459 -5.40 -12.29 -3.71
N LEU A 460 -4.20 -12.59 -3.20
CA LEU A 460 -3.97 -13.39 -2.01
C LEU A 460 -3.59 -12.55 -0.79
N ASP A 461 -3.43 -11.23 -0.95
CA ASP A 461 -2.81 -10.33 0.04
C ASP A 461 -1.48 -10.88 0.59
N ALA A 462 -0.66 -11.42 -0.32
CA ALA A 462 0.67 -11.94 -0.03
C ALA A 462 1.73 -10.82 0.09
N GLY A 463 1.32 -9.55 0.02
CA GLY A 463 2.16 -8.38 0.28
C GLY A 463 3.06 -7.96 -0.89
N PHE A 464 2.84 -8.54 -2.07
CA PHE A 464 3.68 -8.29 -3.26
C PHE A 464 3.42 -6.91 -3.87
N ALA A 465 2.16 -6.48 -3.84
CA ALA A 465 1.78 -5.16 -4.31
C ALA A 465 2.19 -4.08 -3.29
N PRO A 466 2.76 -2.95 -3.75
CA PRO A 466 2.91 -1.77 -2.91
C PRO A 466 1.57 -1.35 -2.29
N VAL A 467 1.61 -0.91 -1.04
CA VAL A 467 0.43 -0.44 -0.29
C VAL A 467 0.38 1.08 -0.16
N THR A 468 1.34 1.79 -0.75
CA THR A 468 1.42 3.25 -0.72
C THR A 468 0.74 3.85 -1.94
N ALA A 469 0.29 5.11 -1.89
CA ALA A 469 -0.33 5.73 -3.07
C ALA A 469 0.71 5.87 -4.20
N ALA A 470 0.41 5.32 -5.38
CA ALA A 470 1.23 5.47 -6.58
C ALA A 470 1.22 6.91 -7.11
N GLU A 471 0.13 7.65 -6.86
CA GLU A 471 -0.06 9.04 -7.26
C GLU A 471 -1.04 9.73 -6.29
N ILE A 472 -0.73 10.97 -5.93
CA ILE A 472 -1.67 11.89 -5.29
C ILE A 472 -2.07 12.93 -6.34
N ARG A 473 -3.35 13.02 -6.68
CA ARG A 473 -3.88 14.03 -7.60
C ARG A 473 -4.34 15.22 -6.79
N ALA A 474 -3.66 16.35 -6.90
CA ALA A 474 -3.98 17.54 -6.12
C ALA A 474 -4.55 18.64 -7.00
N LYS A 475 -5.71 19.19 -6.61
CA LYS A 475 -6.26 20.45 -7.09
C LYS A 475 -5.99 21.53 -6.03
N MET A 476 -5.13 22.49 -6.37
CA MET A 476 -4.70 23.57 -5.48
C MET A 476 -5.04 24.93 -6.08
N LYS A 477 -4.99 25.98 -5.26
CA LYS A 477 -5.04 27.37 -5.76
C LYS A 477 -3.69 27.75 -6.37
N SER A 478 -3.76 28.36 -7.56
CA SER A 478 -2.58 28.87 -8.29
C SER A 478 -1.87 29.99 -7.56
N ARG A 479 -0.59 30.18 -7.88
CA ARG A 479 0.17 31.31 -7.34
C ARG A 479 -0.44 32.63 -7.81
N GLN A 480 -0.91 32.70 -9.06
CA GLN A 480 -1.66 33.85 -9.59
C GLN A 480 -2.82 34.24 -8.68
N SER A 481 -3.69 33.29 -8.34
CA SER A 481 -4.85 33.57 -7.46
C SER A 481 -4.43 34.09 -6.09
N ILE A 482 -3.37 33.53 -5.51
CA ILE A 482 -2.87 33.99 -4.21
C ILE A 482 -2.30 35.40 -4.32
N TYR A 483 -1.52 35.68 -5.38
CA TYR A 483 -0.86 36.96 -5.58
C TYR A 483 -1.86 38.08 -5.89
N GLN A 484 -2.90 37.84 -6.69
CA GLN A 484 -3.93 38.84 -6.96
C GLN A 484 -4.69 39.28 -5.70
N GLU A 485 -4.82 38.38 -4.74
CA GLU A 485 -5.51 38.64 -3.48
C GLU A 485 -4.61 39.28 -2.41
N THR A 486 -3.28 39.22 -2.57
CA THR A 486 -2.34 39.60 -1.47
C THR A 486 -1.19 40.51 -1.87
N VAL A 487 -0.60 40.31 -3.05
CA VAL A 487 0.64 40.96 -3.48
C VAL A 487 0.36 42.03 -4.53
N ASP A 488 -0.23 41.63 -5.65
CA ASP A 488 -0.46 42.46 -6.83
C ASP A 488 -1.76 42.03 -7.52
N PRO A 489 -2.82 42.86 -7.51
CA PRO A 489 -4.09 42.54 -8.15
C PRO A 489 -3.99 42.30 -9.66
N GLU A 490 -2.91 42.75 -10.31
CA GLU A 490 -2.66 42.56 -11.74
C GLU A 490 -1.72 41.38 -12.03
N ALA A 491 -1.41 40.54 -11.03
CA ALA A 491 -0.50 39.42 -11.20
C ALA A 491 -0.92 38.50 -12.37
N ALA A 492 0.01 38.30 -13.31
CA ALA A 492 -0.23 37.55 -14.53
C ALA A 492 0.22 36.08 -14.39
N LEU A 493 -0.60 35.16 -14.88
CA LEU A 493 -0.33 33.71 -14.84
C LEU A 493 1.04 33.34 -15.44
N ALA A 494 1.42 34.01 -16.54
CA ALA A 494 2.68 33.76 -17.25
C ALA A 494 3.92 34.10 -16.40
N ASP A 495 3.77 34.93 -15.37
CA ASP A 495 4.84 35.33 -14.47
C ASP A 495 4.85 34.53 -13.17
N THR A 496 3.67 34.23 -12.62
CA THR A 496 3.53 33.55 -11.33
C THR A 496 3.60 32.02 -11.43
N ASP A 497 3.11 31.42 -12.51
CA ASP A 497 2.90 29.96 -12.60
C ASP A 497 3.67 29.30 -13.75
N LYS A 498 4.78 29.89 -14.19
CA LYS A 498 5.66 29.32 -15.24
C LYS A 498 6.65 28.26 -14.76
N PHE A 499 6.75 28.05 -13.45
CA PHE A 499 7.74 27.17 -12.82
C PHE A 499 7.27 25.71 -12.74
N ASP A 500 8.19 24.80 -12.44
CA ASP A 500 7.92 23.37 -12.32
C ASP A 500 7.53 22.98 -10.86
N PHE A 501 6.49 23.63 -10.32
CA PHE A 501 6.11 23.44 -8.92
C PHE A 501 5.79 21.99 -8.57
N CYS A 502 5.19 21.22 -9.48
CA CYS A 502 4.85 19.83 -9.17
C CYS A 502 6.13 18.98 -9.07
N ALA A 503 7.11 19.21 -9.93
CA ALA A 503 8.44 18.59 -9.83
C ALA A 503 9.16 18.97 -8.54
N GLU A 504 9.11 20.25 -8.13
CA GLU A 504 9.70 20.71 -6.87
C GLU A 504 9.04 20.09 -5.63
N ILE A 505 7.71 19.96 -5.62
CA ILE A 505 6.97 19.28 -4.54
C ILE A 505 7.33 17.79 -4.50
N ASN A 506 7.47 17.14 -5.66
CA ASN A 506 7.90 15.75 -5.74
C ASN A 506 9.33 15.57 -5.20
N ALA A 507 10.22 16.54 -5.48
CA ALA A 507 11.56 16.56 -4.90
C ALA A 507 11.53 16.69 -3.37
N LYS A 508 10.64 17.53 -2.83
CA LYS A 508 10.42 17.62 -1.38
C LYS A 508 9.88 16.32 -0.77
N ALA A 509 8.99 15.62 -1.46
CA ALA A 509 8.44 14.34 -0.98
C ALA A 509 9.56 13.29 -0.83
N PHE A 510 10.43 13.20 -1.83
CA PHE A 510 11.59 12.32 -1.74
C PHE A 510 12.61 12.78 -0.70
N ALA A 511 12.92 14.08 -0.63
CA ALA A 511 13.86 14.61 0.36
C ALA A 511 13.38 14.35 1.79
N TRP A 512 12.07 14.51 2.04
CA TRP A 512 11.45 14.15 3.31
C TRP A 512 11.61 12.65 3.58
N ALA A 513 11.25 11.79 2.63
CA ALA A 513 11.35 10.34 2.78
C ALA A 513 12.79 9.90 3.08
N HIS A 514 13.76 10.43 2.34
CA HIS A 514 15.18 10.18 2.52
C HIS A 514 15.70 10.61 3.90
N ALA A 515 15.21 11.74 4.41
CA ALA A 515 15.54 12.21 5.75
C ALA A 515 14.87 11.38 6.87
N GLN A 516 13.72 10.77 6.61
CA GLN A 516 13.02 9.91 7.58
C GLN A 516 13.52 8.46 7.58
N ALA A 517 14.16 8.00 6.50
CA ALA A 517 14.64 6.63 6.39
C ALA A 517 15.64 6.29 7.52
N PRO A 518 15.51 5.12 8.17
CA PRO A 518 16.45 4.68 9.20
C PRO A 518 17.89 4.70 8.68
N PRO A 519 18.90 5.04 9.50
CA PRO A 519 20.27 5.28 9.04
C PRO A 519 20.85 4.15 8.17
N ARG A 520 20.66 2.89 8.55
CA ARG A 520 21.15 1.73 7.77
C ARG A 520 20.43 1.59 6.44
N THR A 521 19.10 1.72 6.42
CA THR A 521 18.29 1.66 5.20
C THR A 521 18.65 2.80 4.24
N LYS A 522 18.84 4.01 4.78
CA LYS A 522 19.29 5.18 4.02
C LYS A 522 20.68 4.96 3.42
N GLU A 523 21.65 4.52 4.21
CA GLU A 523 23.01 4.25 3.74
C GLU A 523 23.03 3.17 2.64
N ARG A 524 22.22 2.12 2.80
CA ARG A 524 22.04 1.08 1.79
C ARG A 524 21.52 1.67 0.47
N PHE A 525 20.47 2.48 0.54
CA PHE A 525 19.90 3.14 -0.64
C PHE A 525 20.87 4.14 -1.28
N ASP A 526 21.62 4.91 -0.50
CA ASP A 526 22.62 5.85 -1.03
C ASP A 526 23.72 5.12 -1.80
N ARG A 527 24.08 3.90 -1.37
CA ARG A 527 25.11 3.07 -1.99
C ARG A 527 24.60 2.28 -3.20
N LEU A 528 23.40 1.69 -3.10
CA LEU A 528 22.91 0.66 -4.02
C LEU A 528 21.62 1.05 -4.74
N GLY A 529 20.98 2.14 -4.37
CA GLY A 529 19.66 2.53 -4.87
C GLY A 529 19.72 3.27 -6.19
N VAL A 530 18.71 3.07 -7.02
CA VAL A 530 18.42 3.90 -8.20
C VAL A 530 17.98 5.29 -7.70
N GLN A 531 18.84 6.28 -7.90
CA GLN A 531 18.65 7.66 -7.43
C GLN A 531 17.57 8.38 -8.25
N PRO A 532 16.76 9.27 -7.64
CA PRO A 532 15.71 9.98 -8.35
C PRO A 532 16.25 11.12 -9.22
N VAL A 533 15.51 11.42 -10.28
CA VAL A 533 15.62 12.64 -11.10
C VAL A 533 14.22 13.21 -11.26
N PHE A 534 14.05 14.48 -10.91
CA PHE A 534 12.79 15.21 -11.04
C PHE A 534 12.81 15.98 -12.35
N ASP A 535 12.08 15.48 -13.34
CA ASP A 535 12.00 16.10 -14.66
C ASP A 535 11.02 17.28 -14.65
N PRO A 536 11.19 18.27 -15.55
CA PRO A 536 10.26 19.38 -15.70
C PRO A 536 8.81 18.93 -15.90
N ASP A 537 7.87 19.75 -15.45
CA ASP A 537 6.45 19.44 -15.49
C ASP A 537 5.94 19.35 -16.94
N ILE A 538 5.08 18.37 -17.21
CA ILE A 538 4.50 18.18 -18.55
C ILE A 538 3.32 19.14 -18.70
N ARG A 539 3.58 20.29 -19.32
CA ARG A 539 2.56 21.24 -19.76
C ARG A 539 2.08 20.89 -21.16
N ARG A 540 0.88 20.29 -21.26
CA ARG A 540 0.31 19.97 -22.57
C ARG A 540 -0.16 21.24 -23.29
N ARG A 541 -0.06 21.25 -24.62
CA ARG A 541 -0.55 22.36 -25.46
C ARG A 541 -2.04 22.64 -25.25
N VAL A 542 -2.82 21.58 -25.06
CA VAL A 542 -4.25 21.67 -24.72
C VAL A 542 -4.39 21.37 -23.23
N GLN A 543 -4.70 22.41 -22.47
CA GLN A 543 -4.82 22.40 -21.02
C GLN A 543 -6.30 22.28 -20.63
N ILE A 544 -6.82 21.04 -20.57
CA ILE A 544 -8.19 20.76 -20.15
C ILE A 544 -8.22 19.63 -19.13
N GLY A 545 -9.20 19.69 -18.21
CA GLY A 545 -9.36 18.74 -17.09
C GLY A 545 -9.27 17.26 -17.51
N PRO A 546 -10.08 16.77 -18.47
CA PRO A 546 -10.07 15.35 -18.84
C PRO A 546 -8.71 14.80 -19.28
N ILE A 547 -7.87 15.63 -19.90
CA ILE A 547 -6.54 15.19 -20.32
C ILE A 547 -5.60 15.06 -19.12
N TRP A 548 -5.67 15.99 -18.15
CA TRP A 548 -4.89 15.92 -16.91
C TRP A 548 -5.33 14.73 -16.04
N ILE A 549 -6.64 14.51 -15.90
CA ILE A 549 -7.20 13.39 -15.14
C ILE A 549 -6.63 12.06 -15.63
N ASN A 550 -6.60 11.84 -16.95
CA ASN A 550 -6.15 10.61 -17.58
C ASN A 550 -4.63 10.54 -17.85
N SER A 551 -3.86 11.54 -17.44
CA SER A 551 -2.40 11.53 -17.57
C SER A 551 -1.76 11.25 -16.20
N PRO A 552 -1.28 10.03 -15.92
CA PRO A 552 -0.71 9.71 -14.62
C PRO A 552 0.69 10.33 -14.44
N LEU A 553 1.12 10.43 -13.19
CA LEU A 553 2.50 10.63 -12.76
C LEU A 553 3.38 9.59 -13.47
N ARG A 554 4.43 10.07 -14.13
CA ARG A 554 5.34 9.17 -14.84
C ARG A 554 6.48 8.81 -13.92
N LEU A 555 6.55 7.52 -13.59
CA LEU A 555 7.60 6.91 -12.79
C LEU A 555 8.28 5.85 -13.66
N HIS A 556 9.55 6.05 -14.01
CA HIS A 556 10.28 5.08 -14.83
C HIS A 556 11.78 5.12 -14.58
N GLU A 557 12.44 3.97 -14.72
CA GLU A 557 13.89 3.91 -14.69
C GLU A 557 14.46 4.20 -16.09
N GLN A 558 15.52 5.01 -16.15
CA GLN A 558 16.25 5.26 -17.39
C GLN A 558 17.76 5.14 -17.14
N TYR A 559 18.46 4.49 -18.08
CA TYR A 559 19.92 4.40 -18.04
C TYR A 559 20.57 5.67 -18.58
N ASP A 560 21.39 6.33 -17.76
CA ASP A 560 22.27 7.41 -18.18
C ASP A 560 23.61 6.82 -18.63
N ARG A 561 23.88 6.90 -19.93
CA ARG A 561 25.12 6.37 -20.52
C ARG A 561 26.38 7.12 -20.09
N LEU A 562 26.27 8.39 -19.69
CA LEU A 562 27.43 9.20 -19.29
C LEU A 562 27.82 8.91 -17.84
N LYS A 563 26.84 8.59 -16.99
CA LYS A 563 27.06 8.23 -15.59
C LYS A 563 27.10 6.72 -15.36
N GLU A 564 26.90 5.94 -16.42
CA GLU A 564 26.86 4.48 -16.44
C GLU A 564 25.90 3.86 -15.39
N GLN A 565 24.81 4.54 -15.07
CA GLN A 565 23.87 4.12 -14.02
C GLN A 565 22.41 4.45 -14.37
N TYR A 566 21.48 3.71 -13.76
CA TYR A 566 20.05 4.00 -13.83
C TYR A 566 19.65 5.13 -12.88
N PHE A 567 18.67 5.92 -13.33
CA PHE A 567 17.96 6.92 -12.53
C PHE A 567 16.47 6.67 -12.56
N TRP A 568 15.79 7.04 -11.47
CA TRP A 568 14.34 6.99 -11.36
C TRP A 568 13.75 8.34 -11.73
N HIS A 569 13.27 8.43 -12.96
CA HIS A 569 12.68 9.64 -13.50
C HIS A 569 11.23 9.80 -13.03
N ILE A 570 10.97 10.94 -12.40
CA ILE A 570 9.68 11.34 -11.83
C ILE A 570 9.23 12.59 -12.55
N GLN A 571 8.12 12.50 -13.27
CA GLN A 571 7.61 13.60 -14.09
C GLN A 571 6.11 13.79 -13.93
N SER A 572 5.69 15.02 -13.61
CA SER A 572 4.30 15.36 -13.31
C SER A 572 3.59 16.01 -14.50
N PRO A 573 2.48 15.43 -14.99
CA PRO A 573 1.51 16.19 -15.78
C PRO A 573 0.89 17.32 -14.95
N THR A 574 1.08 18.56 -15.39
CA THR A 574 0.49 19.74 -14.76
C THR A 574 -0.57 20.37 -15.65
N LEU A 575 -1.55 21.00 -15.01
CA LEU A 575 -2.56 21.85 -15.62
C LEU A 575 -2.63 23.11 -14.75
N VAL A 576 -2.65 24.30 -15.37
CA VAL A 576 -2.85 25.55 -14.64
C VAL A 576 -3.89 26.37 -15.36
N THR A 577 -4.86 26.91 -14.63
CA THR A 577 -5.95 27.71 -15.17
C THR A 577 -5.81 29.17 -14.75
N ASP A 578 -5.99 30.08 -15.70
CA ASP A 578 -5.99 31.52 -15.45
C ASP A 578 -7.22 31.89 -14.59
N VAL A 579 -7.11 32.92 -13.75
CA VAL A 579 -8.24 33.49 -13.01
C VAL A 579 -9.35 34.05 -13.92
N THR A 580 -9.02 34.38 -15.18
CA THR A 580 -9.95 34.88 -16.21
C THR A 580 -10.50 33.78 -17.12
N ALA A 581 -10.30 32.50 -16.78
CA ALA A 581 -10.72 31.37 -17.60
C ALA A 581 -12.26 31.27 -17.74
N ASN A 582 -12.80 31.87 -18.80
CA ASN A 582 -14.24 31.98 -19.03
C ASN A 582 -14.95 30.69 -19.47
N ILE A 583 -14.21 29.68 -19.96
CA ILE A 583 -14.81 28.43 -20.47
C ILE A 583 -15.32 27.56 -19.31
N TYR A 584 -14.64 27.62 -18.16
CA TYR A 584 -14.99 26.87 -16.95
C TYR A 584 -14.70 27.74 -15.72
N PRO A 585 -15.55 28.74 -15.42
CA PRO A 585 -15.29 29.73 -14.37
C PRO A 585 -15.11 29.10 -12.98
N ASP A 586 -15.81 27.99 -12.70
CA ASP A 586 -15.68 27.25 -11.44
C ASP A 586 -14.32 26.56 -11.27
N SER A 587 -13.51 26.52 -12.34
CA SER A 587 -12.15 25.97 -12.34
C SER A 587 -11.06 27.02 -12.53
N ALA A 588 -11.38 28.31 -12.41
CA ALA A 588 -10.43 29.39 -12.61
C ALA A 588 -9.39 29.49 -11.49
N GLY A 589 -8.15 29.80 -11.86
CA GLY A 589 -7.07 30.06 -10.91
C GLY A 589 -6.58 28.83 -10.14
N TYR A 590 -6.56 27.65 -10.74
CA TYR A 590 -6.09 26.41 -10.11
C TYR A 590 -4.73 25.99 -10.63
N HIS A 591 -4.00 25.29 -9.77
CA HIS A 591 -2.77 24.58 -10.09
C HIS A 591 -2.97 23.10 -9.78
N TYR A 592 -2.89 22.27 -10.81
CA TYR A 592 -3.17 20.85 -10.71
C TYR A 592 -1.87 20.07 -10.79
N CYS A 593 -1.59 19.25 -9.78
CA CYS A 593 -0.37 18.45 -9.75
C CYS A 593 -0.67 16.96 -9.64
N LYS A 594 0.15 16.15 -10.33
CA LYS A 594 0.35 14.74 -9.98
C LYS A 594 1.55 14.65 -9.05
N LEU A 595 1.31 14.30 -7.80
CA LEU A 595 2.31 14.33 -6.75
C LEU A 595 2.76 12.91 -6.39
N LEU A 596 4.06 12.76 -6.16
CA LEU A 596 4.67 11.58 -5.58
C LEU A 596 4.30 11.54 -4.10
N SER A 597 3.73 10.42 -3.66
CA SER A 597 3.50 10.18 -2.24
C SER A 597 4.83 10.10 -1.48
N PRO A 598 4.95 10.74 -0.30
CA PRO A 598 6.08 10.51 0.61
C PRO A 598 6.22 9.03 1.00
N ALA A 599 5.10 8.29 1.13
CA ALA A 599 5.11 6.87 1.44
C ALA A 599 5.67 6.05 0.28
N ARG A 600 5.28 6.38 -0.97
CA ARG A 600 5.83 5.74 -2.17
C ARG A 600 7.32 6.02 -2.34
N ALA A 601 7.76 7.24 -2.06
CA ALA A 601 9.17 7.60 -2.08
C ALA A 601 9.96 6.81 -1.01
N LEU A 602 9.40 6.64 0.19
CA LEU A 602 10.04 5.86 1.24
C LEU A 602 10.06 4.36 0.91
N GLU A 603 8.98 3.81 0.35
CA GLU A 603 8.94 2.43 -0.12
C GLU A 603 9.96 2.17 -1.26
N TRP A 604 10.20 3.16 -2.14
CA TRP A 604 11.28 3.11 -3.13
C TRP A 604 12.66 2.96 -2.46
N ILE A 605 12.89 3.69 -1.37
CA ILE A 605 14.15 3.63 -0.61
C ILE A 605 14.35 2.26 0.07
N TYR A 606 13.27 1.67 0.60
CA TYR A 606 13.35 0.37 1.29
C TYR A 606 13.42 -0.82 0.33
N VAL A 607 12.72 -0.75 -0.81
CA VAL A 607 12.43 -1.93 -1.64
C VAL A 607 12.76 -1.70 -3.11
N ASP A 608 11.89 -1.01 -3.85
CA ASP A 608 11.91 -1.07 -5.32
C ASP A 608 13.17 -0.44 -5.93
N GLY A 609 13.67 0.65 -5.34
CA GLY A 609 14.89 1.32 -5.78
C GLY A 609 16.16 0.49 -5.62
N LEU A 610 16.13 -0.57 -4.80
CA LEU A 610 17.26 -1.49 -4.58
C LEU A 610 17.25 -2.68 -5.54
N ARG A 611 16.09 -3.03 -6.10
CA ARG A 611 15.92 -4.24 -6.92
C ARG A 611 16.87 -4.29 -8.13
N ARG A 612 17.37 -3.18 -8.63
CA ARG A 612 18.28 -3.20 -9.79
C ARG A 612 19.64 -3.81 -9.47
N TYR A 613 20.14 -3.53 -8.27
CA TYR A 613 21.52 -3.79 -7.88
C TYR A 613 21.66 -4.73 -6.68
N ASP A 614 20.57 -5.04 -5.99
CA ASP A 614 20.55 -5.81 -4.74
C ASP A 614 19.48 -6.92 -4.74
N ARG A 615 19.28 -7.59 -5.88
CA ARG A 615 18.34 -8.73 -6.01
C ARG A 615 18.93 -10.01 -5.43
N ALA A 616 18.10 -10.77 -4.71
CA ALA A 616 18.47 -12.08 -4.19
C ALA A 616 18.88 -13.10 -5.28
N SER A 617 18.31 -12.98 -6.48
CA SER A 617 18.70 -13.80 -7.64
C SER A 617 20.15 -13.58 -8.12
N GLY A 618 20.84 -12.53 -7.66
CA GLY A 618 22.16 -12.14 -8.18
C GLY A 618 22.16 -11.61 -9.61
N VAL A 619 20.99 -11.54 -10.25
CA VAL A 619 20.81 -10.96 -11.59
C VAL A 619 20.86 -9.44 -11.46
N VAL A 620 22.07 -8.89 -11.56
CA VAL A 620 22.26 -7.45 -11.71
C VAL A 620 21.80 -7.07 -13.11
N GLY A 621 20.88 -6.12 -13.21
CA GLY A 621 20.41 -5.58 -14.49
C GLY A 621 21.49 -4.74 -15.16
N ARG A 622 22.57 -5.36 -15.65
CA ARG A 622 23.54 -4.71 -16.53
C ARG A 622 22.77 -4.17 -17.73
N GLY A 623 23.00 -2.90 -18.08
CA GLY A 623 22.36 -2.28 -19.22
C GLY A 623 22.49 -3.19 -20.43
N GLU A 624 21.36 -3.59 -21.01
CA GLU A 624 21.36 -4.34 -22.25
C GLU A 624 22.05 -3.47 -23.31
N GLU A 625 23.29 -3.82 -23.63
CA GLU A 625 23.84 -3.55 -24.94
C GLU A 625 22.94 -4.29 -25.93
N GLY A 626 22.17 -3.53 -26.71
CA GLY A 626 21.31 -4.05 -27.75
C GLY A 626 22.12 -4.83 -28.79
N THR A 627 22.06 -6.15 -28.71
CA THR A 627 22.25 -7.04 -29.85
C THR A 627 21.13 -8.06 -29.87
N GLY A 628 20.11 -7.77 -30.67
CA GLY A 628 18.94 -8.64 -30.84
C GLY A 628 18.00 -8.07 -31.89
N GLY A 629 18.45 -8.02 -33.14
CA GLY A 629 17.59 -7.69 -34.27
C GLY A 629 16.55 -8.78 -34.51
N MET A 630 15.33 -8.37 -34.87
CA MET A 630 14.50 -9.05 -35.86
C MET A 630 13.39 -8.10 -36.36
N THR A 631 13.57 -7.70 -37.62
CA THR A 631 12.56 -7.43 -38.65
C THR A 631 11.47 -6.38 -38.37
N ALA A 632 11.74 -5.16 -38.83
CA ALA A 632 10.72 -4.22 -39.25
C ALA A 632 10.20 -4.66 -40.64
N GLU A 633 8.90 -4.88 -40.75
CA GLU A 633 8.19 -4.90 -42.03
C GLU A 633 7.96 -3.47 -42.51
N GLU A 634 8.08 -3.32 -43.83
CA GLU A 634 8.00 -2.12 -44.64
C GLU A 634 6.64 -1.43 -44.55
N GLU A 635 6.64 -0.10 -44.38
CA GLU A 635 5.71 0.75 -45.13
C GLU A 635 6.49 1.93 -45.75
N THR A 636 6.43 1.96 -47.07
CA THR A 636 7.09 2.88 -48.00
C THR A 636 6.31 4.17 -48.23
N GLY A 637 7.03 5.27 -48.46
CA GLY A 637 6.55 6.50 -49.12
C GLY A 637 6.37 7.66 -48.14
N ASP A 638 6.98 8.84 -48.29
CA ASP A 638 7.38 9.53 -49.51
C ASP A 638 8.53 10.52 -49.20
N GLN A 639 9.44 10.66 -50.15
CA GLN A 639 10.60 11.56 -50.07
C GLN A 639 10.22 12.96 -50.53
N LEU A 640 10.67 13.99 -49.81
CA LEU A 640 11.12 15.21 -50.49
C LEU A 640 12.23 15.90 -49.71
N ALA A 641 13.38 15.92 -50.38
CA ALA A 641 14.67 16.40 -49.95
C ALA A 641 14.73 17.92 -49.76
N ARG A 642 15.58 18.35 -48.82
CA ARG A 642 16.52 19.48 -48.97
C ARG A 642 17.56 19.41 -47.86
N GLY A 643 18.77 18.97 -48.22
CA GLY A 643 19.91 18.98 -47.33
C GLY A 643 20.54 20.36 -47.18
N LYS A 644 21.23 20.56 -46.06
CA LYS A 644 22.51 21.29 -45.93
C LYS A 644 23.12 21.06 -44.53
N PRO A 645 24.44 21.24 -44.37
CA PRO A 645 25.27 20.38 -43.54
C PRO A 645 25.41 20.82 -42.09
N VAL A 646 25.81 19.82 -41.30
CA VAL A 646 26.35 19.85 -39.94
C VAL A 646 27.40 20.94 -39.77
N ASN A 647 27.28 21.73 -38.69
CA ASN A 647 28.40 22.38 -38.04
C ASN A 647 28.42 21.97 -36.57
N SER A 648 29.52 21.31 -36.21
CA SER A 648 29.87 20.82 -34.90
C SER A 648 30.81 21.80 -34.20
N GLU A 649 30.40 22.36 -33.06
CA GLU A 649 31.28 22.96 -32.03
C GLU A 649 30.58 22.75 -30.67
N ARG A 650 30.95 21.70 -29.93
CA ARG A 650 31.81 21.71 -28.72
C ARG A 650 31.46 22.81 -27.69
N ALA A 651 30.85 22.37 -26.59
CA ALA A 651 31.42 22.36 -25.23
C ALA A 651 31.13 23.66 -24.44
N GLY A 652 30.74 23.66 -23.17
CA GLY A 652 30.52 22.63 -22.17
C GLY A 652 30.13 23.35 -20.87
N LYS A 653 29.34 22.70 -20.03
CA LYS A 653 29.01 23.01 -18.61
C LYS A 653 27.97 21.94 -18.25
N GLY A 654 28.26 20.91 -17.48
CA GLY A 654 28.85 20.94 -16.14
C GLY A 654 27.79 20.37 -15.21
N GLY A 655 27.62 19.04 -15.22
CA GLY A 655 26.75 18.34 -14.29
C GLY A 655 27.33 18.43 -12.89
N ARG A 656 26.70 19.22 -12.03
CA ARG A 656 27.01 19.24 -10.60
C ARG A 656 26.28 18.10 -9.93
N GLY A 657 27.04 17.31 -9.16
CA GLY A 657 26.49 16.39 -8.17
C GLY A 657 25.69 17.15 -7.12
N TRP A 658 24.92 16.40 -6.33
CA TRP A 658 24.14 16.87 -5.19
C TRP A 658 25.03 17.68 -4.23
N ASP A 659 25.04 18.99 -4.42
CA ASP A 659 25.49 20.00 -3.46
C ASP A 659 24.23 20.72 -2.98
N GLN A 660 24.05 20.79 -1.66
CA GLN A 660 22.95 21.47 -0.98
C GLN A 660 23.05 23.00 -1.09
N ASN A 661 23.11 23.54 -2.30
CA ASN A 661 23.00 24.97 -2.55
C ASN A 661 21.93 25.21 -3.60
N ASN A 662 20.71 25.48 -3.11
CA ASN A 662 19.66 26.15 -3.86
C ASN A 662 20.27 27.41 -4.50
N GLN A 663 20.56 27.36 -5.80
CA GLN A 663 20.83 28.57 -6.56
C GLN A 663 19.49 29.20 -6.89
N GLU A 664 19.33 30.39 -6.34
CA GLU A 664 18.15 31.23 -6.45
C GLU A 664 17.81 31.53 -7.92
N GLY A 665 16.53 31.36 -8.28
CA GLY A 665 16.01 31.67 -9.61
C GLY A 665 15.93 33.18 -9.85
N PRO A 666 15.83 33.65 -11.10
CA PRO A 666 15.82 35.08 -11.45
C PRO A 666 14.60 35.89 -10.95
N TYR A 667 13.72 35.31 -10.13
CA TYR A 667 12.64 35.99 -9.39
C TYR A 667 12.98 36.30 -7.93
N GLN A 668 14.17 35.93 -7.45
CA GLN A 668 14.59 36.11 -6.05
C GLN A 668 15.49 37.34 -5.79
N THR A 669 15.81 38.16 -6.80
CA THR A 669 16.77 39.27 -6.59
C THR A 669 16.19 40.52 -5.92
N ALA A 670 14.86 40.59 -5.76
CA ALA A 670 14.21 41.60 -4.94
C ALA A 670 13.54 40.90 -3.76
N SER A 671 13.85 41.32 -2.54
CA SER A 671 13.11 40.91 -1.35
C SER A 671 11.61 41.14 -1.60
N LEU A 672 10.72 40.30 -1.04
CA LEU A 672 9.27 40.51 -1.22
C LEU A 672 8.87 41.96 -0.83
N ARG A 673 9.62 42.56 0.11
CA ARG A 673 9.49 43.96 0.55
C ARG A 673 9.95 45.02 -0.45
N GLU A 674 10.75 44.66 -1.44
CA GLU A 674 11.13 45.54 -2.57
C GLU A 674 10.18 45.38 -3.75
N ARG A 675 9.37 44.30 -3.77
CA ARG A 675 8.34 44.03 -4.78
C ARG A 675 6.98 44.59 -4.39
N LEU A 676 6.66 44.54 -3.09
CA LEU A 676 5.56 45.26 -2.43
C LEU A 676 5.92 46.74 -2.27
#